data_AF-A0A951FG01-F1
#
_entry.id   AF-A0A951FG01-F1
#
_cell.length_a   1.000
_cell.length_b   1.000
_cell.length_c   1.000
_cell.angle_alpha   90.00
_cell.angle_beta   90.00
_cell.angle_gamma   90.00
#
_symmetry.space_group_name_H-M   'P 1'
#
loop_
_entity.id
_entity.type
_entity.pdbx_description
1 polymer ?
#
loop_
_entity_poly.entity_id
_entity_poly.type
_entity_poly.pdbx_seq_one_letter_code
_entity_poly.pdbx_strand_id
1 'polypeptide(L)'
;MRRFVQCLLFLPLLLAGFPATVAKTAETTATPITFNVTVSLEWQPGTSDLVQQDLLTSQCGSTASAGGNYLNELVSGLNKASDYLALYTNSQMRLGTVTIYTGGANWSSANIRVLADSSYRPKAFVGGIVSAPMTYASPHTGLSQTFYPGAIHLGRLWDGTGARCGGWSMSDGYRTIGHEWAHYALYLYDEYYRQHDLSPTYCTTSGRHLPGIPASDPDIYKTDSLMAYHYRAGQVWHGGAHGGTCDNTPQMWVHGESDWDTVARFYPSVVPFASPSPVASVPLSVSISGVSTLPLHSSANVKVRNLILPGRQLSGAGYMVRMNSTGSPQRIIGQGSIATDEAAPLPFLGVEDPAKDRAVVVMYDHTGAHFVADSDAAPLTIGQTSLNELPLQRTSWKPCMSITPTITTSGSSSQVTQLTVRLRDCAGMTGSVRLAYCPSGGNCQPLVTPVLSGGSFVHTFNFPGGAGLTEYGYIYARSADTGEAAEETIAWYQLAGGVGPATITGHAPLMERTVDPSADLTAMAIAGASAKSDSYLLYSSAIPTNLSPTAALPTNVAGLIDTPIDVQPVAAYGNSSLTWSGTRYDPALALRLSYNQDLLNRLRISEERLVVLRLEQGVWKPIQTRQRGAALDWIAIGPQAFNGNGATLALGYFK
;
A
#
# COMPACT_ATOMS: atom_id res chain seq x y z
N MET A 1 -53.77 10.88 -82.77
CA MET A 1 -52.54 11.70 -82.75
C MET A 1 -52.51 12.55 -81.49
N ARG A 2 -51.41 12.46 -80.72
CA ARG A 2 -50.86 13.40 -79.71
C ARG A 2 -51.79 14.27 -78.82
N ARG A 3 -51.68 13.97 -77.51
CA ARG A 3 -51.27 14.82 -76.34
C ARG A 3 -52.28 15.63 -75.49
N PHE A 4 -51.90 15.69 -74.19
CA PHE A 4 -52.21 16.60 -73.06
C PHE A 4 -53.52 16.29 -72.27
N VAL A 5 -53.64 16.27 -70.92
CA VAL A 5 -52.99 16.85 -69.70
C VAL A 5 -53.38 15.93 -68.49
N GLN A 6 -52.46 15.40 -67.65
CA GLN A 6 -52.06 15.82 -66.28
C GLN A 6 -53.16 15.85 -65.18
N CYS A 7 -53.04 15.01 -64.13
CA CYS A 7 -53.20 15.40 -62.70
C CYS A 7 -52.80 14.28 -61.70
N LEU A 8 -52.14 14.70 -60.62
CA LEU A 8 -51.59 13.95 -59.47
C LEU A 8 -52.67 13.37 -58.53
N LEU A 9 -52.34 12.33 -57.74
CA LEU A 9 -52.40 12.35 -56.25
C LEU A 9 -51.86 11.06 -55.57
N PHE A 10 -50.85 11.28 -54.71
CA PHE A 10 -50.44 10.64 -53.44
C PHE A 10 -50.61 9.14 -53.13
N LEU A 11 -49.49 8.55 -52.66
CA LEU A 11 -49.34 7.23 -52.04
C LEU A 11 -48.86 7.41 -50.58
N PRO A 12 -49.41 6.71 -49.57
CA PRO A 12 -48.74 6.53 -48.29
C PRO A 12 -48.14 5.13 -48.15
N LEU A 13 -46.91 5.11 -47.64
CA LEU A 13 -46.13 3.92 -47.27
C LEU A 13 -46.64 3.37 -45.92
N LEU A 14 -46.96 2.07 -45.86
CA LEU A 14 -47.32 1.34 -44.63
C LEU A 14 -46.09 0.57 -44.13
N LEU A 15 -45.55 1.01 -43.00
CA LEU A 15 -44.56 0.29 -42.19
C LEU A 15 -45.29 -0.64 -41.21
N ALA A 16 -45.10 -1.96 -41.35
CA ALA A 16 -45.53 -2.95 -40.37
C ALA A 16 -44.41 -3.19 -39.35
N GLY A 17 -44.67 -2.85 -38.09
CA GLY A 17 -43.79 -3.13 -36.96
C GLY A 17 -44.01 -4.53 -36.38
N PHE A 18 -42.92 -5.19 -35.99
CA PHE A 18 -42.93 -6.34 -35.09
C PHE A 18 -42.56 -5.88 -33.67
N PRO A 19 -43.32 -6.24 -32.62
CA PRO A 19 -42.81 -6.15 -31.27
C PRO A 19 -42.05 -7.45 -30.96
N ALA A 20 -40.71 -7.37 -30.88
CA ALA A 20 -39.92 -8.40 -30.22
C ALA A 20 -40.02 -8.16 -28.70
N THR A 21 -41.02 -8.76 -28.06
CA THR A 21 -41.01 -8.97 -26.61
C THR A 21 -39.92 -9.98 -26.30
N VAL A 22 -38.72 -9.50 -25.97
CA VAL A 22 -37.68 -10.30 -25.32
C VAL A 22 -38.25 -10.69 -23.97
N ALA A 23 -38.66 -11.94 -23.83
CA ALA A 23 -39.04 -12.51 -22.56
C ALA A 23 -37.83 -12.39 -21.62
N LYS A 24 -37.98 -11.61 -20.55
CA LYS A 24 -37.05 -11.54 -19.43
C LYS A 24 -37.08 -12.93 -18.79
N THR A 25 -36.20 -13.82 -19.24
CA THR A 25 -35.96 -15.12 -18.60
C THR A 25 -35.73 -14.83 -17.13
N ALA A 26 -36.61 -15.38 -16.28
CA ALA A 26 -36.46 -15.28 -14.84
C ALA A 26 -35.07 -15.82 -14.50
N GLU A 27 -34.16 -14.93 -14.09
CA GLU A 27 -32.89 -15.29 -13.51
C GLU A 27 -33.18 -16.30 -12.40
N THR A 28 -32.78 -17.55 -12.61
CA THR A 28 -32.71 -18.51 -11.53
C THR A 28 -31.82 -17.90 -10.47
N THR A 29 -32.41 -17.57 -9.31
CA THR A 29 -31.76 -16.99 -8.14
C THR A 29 -30.71 -17.96 -7.60
N ALA A 30 -29.55 -18.01 -8.26
CA ALA A 30 -28.39 -18.73 -7.77
C ALA A 30 -28.05 -18.16 -6.38
N THR A 31 -27.73 -19.03 -5.44
CA THR A 31 -27.30 -18.59 -4.12
C THR A 31 -26.00 -17.80 -4.28
N PRO A 32 -25.92 -16.54 -3.81
CA PRO A 32 -24.70 -15.74 -3.95
C PRO A 32 -23.52 -16.44 -3.30
N ILE A 33 -22.33 -16.29 -3.90
CA ILE A 33 -21.08 -16.68 -3.27
C ILE A 33 -20.84 -15.73 -2.09
N THR A 34 -20.69 -16.30 -0.89
CA THR A 34 -20.40 -15.53 0.33
C THR A 34 -18.98 -15.78 0.79
N PHE A 35 -18.22 -14.71 1.06
CA PHE A 35 -16.87 -14.80 1.59
C PHE A 35 -16.85 -14.48 3.08
N ASN A 36 -16.51 -15.45 3.92
CA ASN A 36 -16.26 -15.15 5.33
C ASN A 36 -14.96 -14.36 5.46
N VAL A 37 -14.98 -13.29 6.24
CA VAL A 37 -13.86 -12.34 6.34
C VAL A 37 -13.34 -12.30 7.77
N THR A 38 -12.03 -12.46 7.91
CA THR A 38 -11.31 -12.14 9.14
C THR A 38 -10.59 -10.81 8.97
N VAL A 39 -10.81 -9.89 9.89
CA VAL A 39 -10.15 -8.59 9.95
C VAL A 39 -9.30 -8.54 11.22
N SER A 40 -8.08 -8.01 11.15
CA SER A 40 -7.25 -7.77 12.33
C SER A 40 -6.74 -6.32 12.33
N LEU A 41 -6.90 -5.63 13.46
CA LEU A 41 -6.36 -4.29 13.69
C LEU A 41 -5.05 -4.40 14.47
N GLU A 42 -4.05 -3.62 14.06
CA GLU A 42 -2.72 -3.65 14.68
C GLU A 42 -2.75 -3.15 16.13
N TRP A 43 -3.75 -2.35 16.49
CA TRP A 43 -3.96 -1.84 17.85
C TRP A 43 -5.32 -2.28 18.40
N GLN A 44 -5.52 -2.05 19.70
CA GLN A 44 -6.79 -2.26 20.39
C GLN A 44 -7.55 -0.93 20.48
N PRO A 45 -8.58 -0.66 19.65
CA PRO A 45 -9.31 0.60 19.74
C PRO A 45 -9.99 0.75 21.10
N GLY A 46 -10.04 1.99 21.58
CA GLY A 46 -10.79 2.41 22.76
C GLY A 46 -12.19 2.92 22.41
N THR A 47 -13.05 2.97 23.42
CA THR A 47 -14.43 3.47 23.26
C THR A 47 -14.49 4.97 22.97
N SER A 48 -13.47 5.73 23.37
CA SER A 48 -13.35 7.17 23.10
C SER A 48 -12.58 7.51 21.82
N ASP A 49 -12.05 6.51 21.10
CA ASP A 49 -11.30 6.76 19.87
C ASP A 49 -12.30 7.04 18.73
N LEU A 50 -12.86 8.25 18.78
CA LEU A 50 -13.87 8.72 17.85
C LEU A 50 -13.21 9.17 16.55
N VAL A 51 -13.57 8.53 15.43
CA VAL A 51 -13.03 8.90 14.12
C VAL A 51 -13.31 10.36 13.79
N GLN A 52 -14.49 10.87 14.18
CA GLN A 52 -14.82 12.28 14.00
C GLN A 52 -13.81 13.22 14.71
N GLN A 53 -13.38 12.86 15.92
CA GLN A 53 -12.40 13.64 16.67
C GLN A 53 -11.02 13.58 16.01
N ASP A 54 -10.63 12.42 15.48
CA ASP A 54 -9.38 12.25 14.73
C ASP A 54 -9.36 13.13 13.47
N LEU A 55 -10.47 13.16 12.74
CA LEU A 55 -10.62 13.99 11.54
C LEU A 55 -10.60 15.48 11.86
N LEU A 56 -11.28 15.91 12.94
CA LEU A 56 -11.25 17.29 13.42
C LEU A 56 -9.85 17.70 13.85
N THR A 57 -9.18 16.84 14.61
CA THR A 57 -7.81 17.06 15.09
C THR A 57 -6.87 17.16 13.90
N SER A 58 -7.05 16.32 12.89
CA SER A 58 -6.27 16.34 11.64
C SER A 58 -6.62 17.47 10.67
N GLN A 59 -7.56 18.35 11.01
CA GLN A 59 -8.02 19.45 10.15
C GLN A 59 -8.58 18.98 8.79
N CYS A 60 -9.20 17.80 8.75
CA CYS A 60 -9.84 17.28 7.55
C CYS A 60 -11.06 18.13 7.17
N GLY A 61 -11.23 18.44 5.88
CA GLY A 61 -12.25 19.38 5.41
C GLY A 61 -13.70 18.99 5.69
N SER A 62 -14.05 17.71 5.56
CA SER A 62 -15.40 17.19 5.85
C SER A 62 -15.35 16.09 6.91
N THR A 63 -16.12 16.25 7.98
CA THR A 63 -16.23 15.28 9.09
C THR A 63 -17.66 14.74 9.27
N ALA A 64 -18.60 15.19 8.43
CA ALA A 64 -20.04 15.08 8.67
C ALA A 64 -20.61 13.64 8.64
N SER A 65 -19.87 12.68 8.11
CA SER A 65 -20.31 11.27 7.96
C SER A 65 -19.55 10.26 8.82
N ALA A 66 -18.50 10.66 9.55
CA ALA A 66 -17.82 9.79 10.49
C ALA A 66 -18.59 9.78 11.83
N GLY A 67 -19.16 8.64 12.19
CA GLY A 67 -19.95 8.49 13.43
C GLY A 67 -19.42 7.36 14.31
N GLY A 68 -19.29 7.64 15.61
CA GLY A 68 -18.91 6.65 16.62
C GLY A 68 -17.41 6.40 16.75
N ASN A 69 -17.07 5.33 17.47
CA ASN A 69 -15.69 4.87 17.61
C ASN A 69 -15.21 4.17 16.34
N TYR A 70 -13.90 3.95 16.25
CA TYR A 70 -13.25 3.31 15.10
C TYR A 70 -13.88 1.98 14.67
N LEU A 71 -14.24 1.11 15.63
CA LEU A 71 -14.80 -0.21 15.32
C LEU A 71 -16.18 -0.10 14.67
N ASN A 72 -17.05 0.78 15.17
CA ASN A 72 -18.35 1.03 14.55
C ASN A 72 -18.22 1.59 13.13
N GLU A 73 -17.25 2.48 12.94
CA GLU A 73 -16.93 3.08 11.65
C GLU A 73 -16.48 2.01 10.64
N LEU A 74 -15.53 1.16 11.04
CA LEU A 74 -15.05 0.05 10.22
C LEU A 74 -16.15 -0.95 9.90
N VAL A 75 -17.01 -1.30 10.86
CA VAL A 75 -18.17 -2.17 10.63
C VAL A 75 -19.11 -1.55 9.59
N SER A 76 -19.38 -0.25 9.67
CA SER A 76 -20.19 0.44 8.66
C SER A 76 -19.52 0.43 7.28
N GLY A 77 -18.20 0.64 7.23
CA GLY A 77 -17.40 0.52 6.00
C GLY A 77 -17.47 -0.86 5.37
N LEU A 78 -17.31 -1.93 6.16
CA LEU A 78 -17.39 -3.31 5.67
C LEU A 78 -18.79 -3.67 5.16
N ASN A 79 -19.85 -3.20 5.82
CA ASN A 79 -21.22 -3.36 5.33
C ASN A 79 -21.39 -2.71 3.94
N LYS A 80 -20.95 -1.46 3.79
CA LYS A 80 -21.02 -0.75 2.50
C LYS A 80 -20.12 -1.37 1.44
N ALA A 81 -18.97 -1.91 1.82
CA ALA A 81 -18.09 -2.65 0.91
C ALA A 81 -18.73 -3.95 0.43
N SER A 82 -19.48 -4.66 1.29
CA SER A 82 -20.27 -5.82 0.89
C SER A 82 -21.40 -5.46 -0.07
N ASP A 83 -22.12 -4.36 0.21
CA ASP A 83 -23.14 -3.84 -0.71
C ASP A 83 -22.54 -3.41 -2.05
N TYR A 84 -21.33 -2.86 -2.04
CA TYR A 84 -20.61 -2.49 -3.25
C TYR A 84 -20.13 -3.72 -4.04
N LEU A 85 -19.59 -4.75 -3.37
CA LEU A 85 -19.28 -6.05 -3.98
C LEU A 85 -20.52 -6.67 -4.62
N ALA A 86 -21.65 -6.64 -3.92
CA ALA A 86 -22.92 -7.07 -4.47
C ALA A 86 -23.32 -6.23 -5.69
N LEU A 87 -23.12 -4.92 -5.68
CA LEU A 87 -23.44 -4.05 -6.81
C LEU A 87 -22.63 -4.41 -8.05
N TYR A 88 -21.30 -4.41 -7.94
CA TYR A 88 -20.43 -4.65 -9.09
C TYR A 88 -20.38 -6.13 -9.50
N THR A 89 -20.99 -7.04 -8.74
CA THR A 89 -21.18 -8.45 -9.11
C THR A 89 -22.64 -8.85 -9.38
N ASN A 90 -23.56 -7.88 -9.51
CA ASN A 90 -25.00 -8.10 -9.74
C ASN A 90 -25.59 -9.12 -8.76
N SER A 91 -25.27 -8.93 -7.48
CA SER A 91 -25.65 -9.75 -6.33
C SER A 91 -25.16 -11.19 -6.35
N GLN A 92 -24.25 -11.57 -7.27
CA GLN A 92 -23.72 -12.94 -7.32
C GLN A 92 -22.66 -13.20 -6.26
N MET A 93 -22.06 -12.15 -5.69
CA MET A 93 -21.05 -12.25 -4.64
C MET A 93 -21.30 -11.24 -3.53
N ARG A 94 -21.01 -11.61 -2.27
CA ARG A 94 -21.11 -10.75 -1.09
C ARG A 94 -20.09 -11.15 -0.02
N LEU A 95 -19.83 -10.24 0.94
CA LEU A 95 -19.18 -10.65 2.18
C LEU A 95 -20.19 -11.41 3.04
N GLY A 96 -19.72 -12.47 3.70
CA GLY A 96 -20.48 -13.33 4.60
C GLY A 96 -20.30 -12.93 6.06
N THR A 97 -19.94 -13.89 6.91
CA THR A 97 -19.66 -13.59 8.33
C THR A 97 -18.34 -12.83 8.43
N VAL A 98 -18.34 -11.76 9.24
CA VAL A 98 -17.12 -10.99 9.53
C VAL A 98 -16.71 -11.22 10.99
N THR A 99 -15.45 -11.57 11.20
CA THR A 99 -14.83 -11.62 12.53
C THR A 99 -13.73 -10.58 12.60
N ILE A 100 -13.86 -9.62 13.52
CA ILE A 100 -12.88 -8.57 13.78
C ILE A 100 -12.07 -8.94 15.02
N TYR A 101 -10.76 -8.99 14.86
CA TYR A 101 -9.78 -9.08 15.93
C TYR A 101 -9.06 -7.74 16.09
N THR A 102 -8.59 -7.48 17.30
CA THR A 102 -7.91 -6.24 17.65
C THR A 102 -6.61 -6.53 18.40
N GLY A 103 -5.78 -5.51 18.57
CA GLY A 103 -4.49 -5.66 19.25
C GLY A 103 -3.56 -6.65 18.56
N GLY A 104 -3.71 -6.85 17.25
CA GLY A 104 -2.93 -7.79 16.45
C GLY A 104 -3.30 -9.27 16.60
N ALA A 105 -4.37 -9.59 17.32
CA ALA A 105 -4.84 -10.97 17.40
C ALA A 105 -5.22 -11.50 15.99
N ASN A 106 -4.84 -12.73 15.67
CA ASN A 106 -5.02 -13.36 14.35
C ASN A 106 -4.48 -12.56 13.15
N TRP A 107 -3.46 -11.71 13.36
CA TRP A 107 -2.90 -10.87 12.31
C TRP A 107 -2.46 -11.65 11.06
N SER A 108 -1.67 -12.72 11.24
CA SER A 108 -1.10 -13.49 10.13
C SER A 108 -2.13 -14.22 9.28
N SER A 109 -3.30 -14.57 9.84
CA SER A 109 -4.37 -15.29 9.14
C SER A 109 -5.54 -14.41 8.69
N ALA A 110 -5.51 -13.12 9.00
CA ALA A 110 -6.57 -12.20 8.61
C ALA A 110 -6.56 -11.93 7.10
N ASN A 111 -7.75 -11.87 6.49
CA ASN A 111 -7.93 -11.46 5.10
C ASN A 111 -7.67 -9.96 4.95
N ILE A 112 -8.04 -9.16 5.96
CA ILE A 112 -7.83 -7.71 6.02
C ILE A 112 -7.01 -7.37 7.26
N ARG A 113 -5.90 -6.64 7.07
CA ARG A 113 -5.00 -6.17 8.11
C ARG A 113 -5.01 -4.64 8.13
N VAL A 114 -5.40 -4.06 9.25
CA VAL A 114 -5.56 -2.61 9.40
C VAL A 114 -4.40 -2.08 10.24
N LEU A 115 -3.53 -1.30 9.62
CA LEU A 115 -2.38 -0.66 10.26
C LEU A 115 -2.83 0.64 10.95
N ALA A 116 -2.16 1.02 12.04
CA ALA A 116 -2.39 2.32 12.69
C ALA A 116 -1.81 3.50 11.88
N ASP A 117 -1.10 3.19 10.80
CA ASP A 117 -0.34 4.12 10.00
C ASP A 117 -1.25 5.11 9.24
N SER A 118 -1.06 6.41 9.51
CA SER A 118 -1.82 7.52 8.90
C SER A 118 -1.34 7.93 7.50
N SER A 119 -0.43 7.18 6.91
CA SER A 119 0.14 7.42 5.58
C SER A 119 0.08 6.18 4.69
N TYR A 120 -0.40 5.04 5.22
CA TYR A 120 -0.49 3.79 4.49
C TYR A 120 -1.64 3.79 3.48
N ARG A 121 -1.29 3.76 2.19
CA ARG A 121 -2.26 3.61 1.10
C ARG A 121 -2.75 2.15 1.02
N PRO A 122 -4.07 1.92 0.90
CA PRO A 122 -4.63 0.57 0.76
C PRO A 122 -4.02 -0.22 -0.39
N LYS A 123 -3.93 -1.54 -0.20
CA LYS A 123 -3.48 -2.49 -1.21
C LYS A 123 -3.91 -3.92 -0.91
N ALA A 124 -3.83 -4.80 -1.90
CA ALA A 124 -4.12 -6.22 -1.74
C ALA A 124 -3.25 -7.12 -2.61
N PHE A 125 -2.90 -8.31 -2.14
CA PHE A 125 -2.31 -9.32 -3.02
C PHE A 125 -3.38 -9.82 -3.99
N VAL A 126 -3.17 -9.67 -5.30
CA VAL A 126 -4.12 -10.25 -6.26
C VAL A 126 -4.10 -11.77 -6.12
N GLY A 127 -5.29 -12.37 -6.01
CA GLY A 127 -5.42 -13.80 -5.74
C GLY A 127 -4.92 -14.21 -4.35
N GLY A 128 -4.71 -13.26 -3.43
CA GLY A 128 -4.26 -13.51 -2.06
C GLY A 128 -5.20 -14.40 -1.24
N ILE A 129 -6.42 -14.66 -1.74
CA ILE A 129 -7.41 -15.56 -1.14
C ILE A 129 -7.00 -17.03 -1.13
N VAL A 130 -6.01 -17.43 -1.95
CA VAL A 130 -5.57 -18.82 -2.02
C VAL A 130 -5.00 -19.28 -0.67
N SER A 131 -5.27 -20.54 -0.30
CA SER A 131 -4.78 -21.12 0.97
C SER A 131 -3.35 -21.66 0.90
N ALA A 132 -2.82 -21.82 -0.32
CA ALA A 132 -1.46 -22.24 -0.61
C ALA A 132 -1.05 -21.66 -1.98
N PRO A 133 0.26 -21.60 -2.31
CA PRO A 133 0.71 -21.14 -3.61
C PRO A 133 -0.01 -21.88 -4.77
N MET A 134 -0.61 -21.13 -5.68
CA MET A 134 -1.39 -21.63 -6.82
C MET A 134 -0.80 -21.10 -8.11
N THR A 135 -0.18 -21.98 -8.90
CA THR A 135 0.25 -21.63 -10.26
C THR A 135 -0.94 -21.70 -11.22
N TYR A 136 -1.08 -20.64 -12.00
CA TYR A 136 -2.10 -20.45 -13.02
C TYR A 136 -1.41 -20.00 -14.31
N ALA A 137 -1.85 -20.55 -15.44
CA ALA A 137 -1.41 -20.11 -16.75
C ALA A 137 -2.60 -19.50 -17.48
N SER A 138 -2.49 -18.23 -17.87
CA SER A 138 -3.54 -17.60 -18.66
C SER A 138 -3.70 -18.36 -19.99
N PRO A 139 -4.90 -18.87 -20.31
CA PRO A 139 -5.17 -19.52 -21.59
C PRO A 139 -5.10 -18.56 -22.79
N HIS A 140 -5.17 -17.24 -22.56
CA HIS A 140 -5.18 -16.25 -23.64
C HIS A 140 -3.78 -15.69 -23.92
N THR A 141 -3.00 -15.40 -22.87
CA THR A 141 -1.66 -14.82 -23.00
C THR A 141 -0.54 -15.86 -22.91
N GLY A 142 -0.84 -17.05 -22.37
CA GLY A 142 0.15 -18.08 -22.05
C GLY A 142 1.07 -17.72 -20.88
N LEU A 143 0.89 -16.56 -20.24
CA LEU A 143 1.68 -16.14 -19.09
C LEU A 143 1.33 -17.02 -17.88
N SER A 144 2.37 -17.51 -17.21
CA SER A 144 2.22 -18.27 -15.96
C SER A 144 2.50 -17.37 -14.75
N GLN A 145 1.61 -17.45 -13.77
CA GLN A 145 1.50 -16.64 -12.57
C GLN A 145 1.36 -17.59 -11.37
N THR A 146 1.99 -17.29 -10.24
CA THR A 146 1.83 -18.12 -9.03
C THR A 146 1.22 -17.30 -7.91
N PHE A 147 -0.09 -17.35 -7.69
CA PHE A 147 -0.74 -16.65 -6.57
C PHE A 147 -0.29 -17.21 -5.23
N TYR A 148 0.07 -16.35 -4.28
CA TYR A 148 0.44 -16.73 -2.92
C TYR A 148 -0.65 -16.29 -1.94
N PRO A 149 -0.84 -17.03 -0.82
CA PRO A 149 -1.64 -16.54 0.29
C PRO A 149 -1.12 -15.15 0.73
N GLY A 150 -2.04 -14.21 0.90
CA GLY A 150 -1.71 -12.85 1.30
C GLY A 150 -2.89 -12.16 2.00
N ALA A 151 -2.80 -10.85 2.18
CA ALA A 151 -3.87 -10.06 2.79
C ALA A 151 -4.08 -8.72 2.10
N ILE A 152 -5.27 -8.17 2.30
CA ILE A 152 -5.56 -6.75 2.09
C ILE A 152 -4.94 -5.98 3.25
N HIS A 153 -4.19 -4.92 2.95
CA HIS A 153 -3.69 -3.99 3.95
C HIS A 153 -4.39 -2.66 3.80
N LEU A 154 -4.91 -2.15 4.91
CA LEU A 154 -5.54 -0.85 5.01
C LEU A 154 -4.72 0.02 5.96
N GLY A 155 -4.69 1.33 5.70
CA GLY A 155 -4.25 2.31 6.69
C GLY A 155 -5.29 2.50 7.78
N ARG A 156 -5.06 3.50 8.63
CA ARG A 156 -6.04 3.87 9.66
C ARG A 156 -7.31 4.47 9.04
N LEU A 157 -7.15 5.42 8.13
CA LEU A 157 -8.25 6.13 7.47
C LEU A 157 -8.00 6.15 5.96
N TRP A 158 -8.98 6.59 5.17
CA TRP A 158 -8.83 6.78 3.73
C TRP A 158 -9.86 7.71 3.11
N ASP A 159 -9.41 8.79 2.47
CA ASP A 159 -10.25 9.75 1.73
C ASP A 159 -10.01 9.73 0.21
N GLY A 160 -9.24 8.76 -0.27
CA GLY A 160 -8.85 8.64 -1.66
C GLY A 160 -7.52 9.31 -2.03
N THR A 161 -7.02 10.22 -1.20
CA THR A 161 -5.77 10.96 -1.39
C THR A 161 -4.74 10.69 -0.30
N GLY A 162 -5.19 10.30 0.90
CA GLY A 162 -4.30 9.98 2.01
C GLY A 162 -5.00 9.19 3.12
N ALA A 163 -4.19 8.64 4.04
CA ALA A 163 -4.65 7.77 5.11
C ALA A 163 -4.83 8.47 6.47
N ARG A 164 -4.80 9.81 6.47
CA ARG A 164 -5.02 10.67 7.66
C ARG A 164 -6.48 11.13 7.77
N CYS A 165 -7.14 11.27 6.64
CA CYS A 165 -8.53 11.70 6.54
C CYS A 165 -9.36 10.58 5.94
N GLY A 166 -10.68 10.66 6.13
CA GLY A 166 -11.62 9.74 5.48
C GLY A 166 -12.01 8.50 6.29
N GLY A 167 -13.28 8.35 6.68
CA GLY A 167 -13.76 7.10 7.30
C GLY A 167 -14.00 6.00 6.27
N TRP A 168 -13.83 4.73 6.65
CA TRP A 168 -14.09 3.56 5.80
C TRP A 168 -15.55 3.45 5.34
N SER A 169 -16.49 4.03 6.07
CA SER A 169 -17.90 4.14 5.73
C SER A 169 -18.21 5.22 4.70
N MET A 170 -17.24 6.06 4.32
CA MET A 170 -17.41 7.05 3.27
C MET A 170 -17.14 6.45 1.90
N SER A 171 -17.64 7.10 0.82
CA SER A 171 -17.55 6.58 -0.55
C SER A 171 -16.15 6.17 -0.95
N ASP A 172 -15.16 6.99 -0.63
CA ASP A 172 -13.78 6.72 -1.01
C ASP A 172 -13.21 5.55 -0.21
N GLY A 173 -13.56 5.44 1.08
CA GLY A 173 -13.21 4.31 1.94
C GLY A 173 -13.78 2.98 1.46
N TYR A 174 -15.11 2.80 1.46
CA TYR A 174 -15.70 1.48 1.20
C TYR A 174 -15.53 1.02 -0.25
N ARG A 175 -15.45 1.95 -1.21
CA ARG A 175 -15.16 1.60 -2.61
C ARG A 175 -13.72 1.13 -2.75
N THR A 176 -12.78 1.71 -2.00
CA THR A 176 -11.39 1.24 -1.96
C THR A 176 -11.33 -0.17 -1.36
N ILE A 177 -12.04 -0.45 -0.28
CA ILE A 177 -12.15 -1.83 0.24
C ILE A 177 -12.67 -2.78 -0.85
N GLY A 178 -13.69 -2.37 -1.61
CA GLY A 178 -14.21 -3.17 -2.72
C GLY A 178 -13.23 -3.38 -3.89
N HIS A 179 -12.40 -2.38 -4.19
CA HIS A 179 -11.32 -2.46 -5.18
C HIS A 179 -10.21 -3.41 -4.73
N GLU A 180 -9.74 -3.26 -3.49
CA GLU A 180 -8.76 -4.18 -2.92
C GLU A 180 -9.30 -5.61 -2.80
N TRP A 181 -10.60 -5.76 -2.54
CA TRP A 181 -11.25 -7.06 -2.55
C TRP A 181 -11.26 -7.70 -3.94
N ALA A 182 -11.42 -6.91 -5.00
CA ALA A 182 -11.40 -7.40 -6.38
C ALA A 182 -10.01 -7.91 -6.78
N HIS A 183 -8.93 -7.25 -6.35
CA HIS A 183 -7.61 -7.85 -6.41
C HIS A 183 -7.57 -9.17 -5.62
N TYR A 184 -7.87 -9.09 -4.32
CA TYR A 184 -7.68 -10.17 -3.36
C TYR A 184 -8.39 -11.47 -3.72
N ALA A 185 -9.70 -11.38 -3.97
CA ALA A 185 -10.58 -12.51 -4.13
C ALA A 185 -10.94 -12.78 -5.59
N LEU A 186 -10.93 -11.76 -6.45
CA LEU A 186 -11.44 -11.86 -7.82
C LEU A 186 -10.33 -11.94 -8.89
N TYR A 187 -9.08 -11.96 -8.46
CA TYR A 187 -7.90 -12.12 -9.34
C TYR A 187 -7.77 -11.02 -10.39
N LEU A 188 -8.37 -9.85 -10.14
CA LEU A 188 -8.35 -8.70 -11.05
C LEU A 188 -7.12 -7.84 -10.84
N TYR A 189 -6.74 -7.12 -11.88
CA TYR A 189 -5.59 -6.23 -11.91
C TYR A 189 -5.99 -4.79 -12.19
N ASP A 190 -5.09 -3.87 -11.88
CA ASP A 190 -5.33 -2.46 -12.14
C ASP A 190 -5.50 -2.14 -13.61
N GLU A 191 -6.34 -1.14 -13.87
CA GLU A 191 -6.68 -0.67 -15.21
C GLU A 191 -6.51 0.84 -15.38
N TYR A 192 -5.71 1.45 -14.50
CA TYR A 192 -5.46 2.89 -14.51
C TYR A 192 -4.08 3.33 -15.06
N TYR A 193 -3.33 2.40 -15.63
CA TYR A 193 -2.12 2.74 -16.37
C TYR A 193 -1.86 1.78 -17.54
N ARG A 194 -1.10 2.25 -18.54
CA ARG A 194 -0.65 1.42 -19.65
C ARG A 194 0.63 0.69 -19.26
N GLN A 195 0.65 -0.62 -19.41
CA GLN A 195 1.81 -1.44 -18.99
C GLN A 195 3.10 -1.09 -19.74
N HIS A 196 3.02 -0.69 -21.02
CA HIS A 196 4.20 -0.46 -21.86
C HIS A 196 4.97 0.84 -21.53
N ASP A 197 4.25 1.93 -21.24
CA ASP A 197 4.87 3.25 -21.03
C ASP A 197 4.56 3.87 -19.66
N LEU A 198 3.82 3.15 -18.82
CA LEU A 198 3.37 3.57 -17.49
C LEU A 198 2.53 4.83 -17.49
N SER A 199 1.98 5.24 -18.63
CA SER A 199 1.09 6.39 -18.68
C SER A 199 -0.25 6.13 -18.00
N PRO A 200 -0.83 7.12 -17.30
CA PRO A 200 -2.17 6.98 -16.76
C PRO A 200 -3.13 6.66 -17.90
N THR A 201 -3.92 5.62 -17.72
CA THR A 201 -5.07 5.29 -18.58
C THR A 201 -6.27 5.11 -17.67
N TYR A 202 -7.46 5.00 -18.22
CA TYR A 202 -8.62 4.58 -17.46
C TYR A 202 -9.45 3.74 -18.41
N CYS A 203 -9.73 2.49 -18.06
CA CYS A 203 -10.64 1.67 -18.86
C CYS A 203 -12.03 2.33 -18.89
N THR A 204 -12.38 2.88 -20.06
CA THR A 204 -13.64 3.57 -20.32
C THR A 204 -14.13 3.28 -21.74
N THR A 205 -15.44 3.08 -21.89
CA THR A 205 -16.08 2.76 -23.17
C THR A 205 -16.12 3.98 -24.09
N SER A 206 -15.96 5.17 -23.52
CA SER A 206 -15.93 6.45 -24.23
C SER A 206 -14.53 6.88 -24.69
N GLY A 207 -13.47 6.19 -24.25
CA GLY A 207 -12.08 6.58 -24.50
C GLY A 207 -11.69 7.93 -23.87
N ARG A 208 -12.48 8.47 -22.94
CA ARG A 208 -12.20 9.77 -22.30
C ARG A 208 -11.22 9.62 -21.14
N HIS A 209 -10.19 10.45 -21.13
CA HIS A 209 -9.30 10.61 -19.98
C HIS A 209 -10.04 11.29 -18.82
N LEU A 210 -10.04 10.66 -17.64
CA LEU A 210 -10.71 11.15 -16.43
C LEU A 210 -10.16 12.46 -15.81
N PRO A 211 -8.88 12.87 -15.95
CA PRO A 211 -8.40 14.12 -15.38
C PRO A 211 -9.07 15.30 -16.07
N GLY A 212 -10.05 15.91 -15.42
CA GLY A 212 -10.83 17.04 -15.95
C GLY A 212 -12.34 16.88 -15.89
N ILE A 213 -12.87 15.73 -15.47
CA ILE A 213 -14.32 15.54 -15.30
C ILE A 213 -14.73 15.99 -13.87
N PRO A 214 -15.46 17.10 -13.70
CA PRO A 214 -15.91 17.58 -12.40
C PRO A 214 -16.70 16.49 -11.65
N ALA A 215 -16.64 16.46 -10.31
CA ALA A 215 -17.44 15.52 -9.50
C ALA A 215 -18.96 15.70 -9.71
N SER A 216 -19.38 16.86 -10.22
CA SER A 216 -20.76 17.18 -10.57
C SER A 216 -21.21 16.65 -11.93
N ASP A 217 -20.33 16.00 -12.70
CA ASP A 217 -20.68 15.46 -14.01
C ASP A 217 -21.57 14.20 -13.84
N PRO A 218 -22.81 14.18 -14.37
CA PRO A 218 -23.70 13.02 -14.30
C PRO A 218 -23.13 11.78 -14.98
N ASP A 219 -22.10 11.93 -15.83
CA ASP A 219 -21.38 10.86 -16.50
C ASP A 219 -20.32 10.17 -15.62
N ILE A 220 -20.31 10.42 -14.32
CA ILE A 220 -19.34 9.86 -13.37
C ILE A 220 -19.28 8.32 -13.41
N TYR A 221 -20.36 7.64 -13.82
CA TYR A 221 -20.41 6.18 -14.01
C TYR A 221 -19.76 5.65 -15.31
N LYS A 222 -19.05 6.50 -16.09
CA LYS A 222 -18.43 6.10 -17.38
C LYS A 222 -17.08 5.38 -17.28
N THR A 223 -16.68 4.98 -16.08
CA THR A 223 -15.57 4.02 -15.93
C THR A 223 -16.14 2.62 -16.05
N ASP A 224 -15.57 1.84 -16.97
CA ASP A 224 -16.08 0.50 -17.25
C ASP A 224 -15.64 -0.50 -16.18
N SER A 225 -14.61 -0.14 -15.41
CA SER A 225 -14.12 -0.95 -14.31
C SER A 225 -13.77 -0.12 -13.08
N LEU A 226 -14.11 -0.66 -11.92
CA LEU A 226 -13.59 -0.19 -10.63
C LEU A 226 -12.08 -0.43 -10.49
N MET A 227 -11.50 -1.33 -11.29
CA MET A 227 -10.06 -1.50 -11.37
C MET A 227 -9.37 -0.35 -12.09
N ALA A 228 -10.11 0.47 -12.85
CA ALA A 228 -9.60 1.70 -13.43
C ALA A 228 -9.79 2.91 -12.51
N TYR A 229 -10.95 3.07 -11.88
CA TYR A 229 -11.15 4.17 -10.93
C TYR A 229 -12.39 3.92 -10.06
N HIS A 230 -12.23 3.16 -8.98
CA HIS A 230 -13.31 2.74 -8.09
C HIS A 230 -14.11 3.89 -7.47
N TYR A 231 -13.51 5.07 -7.25
CA TYR A 231 -14.22 6.24 -6.74
C TYR A 231 -15.42 6.66 -7.61
N ARG A 232 -15.47 6.20 -8.86
CA ARG A 232 -16.49 6.55 -9.83
C ARG A 232 -17.16 5.35 -10.52
N ALA A 233 -16.58 4.16 -10.41
CA ALA A 233 -17.15 2.94 -10.99
C ALA A 233 -18.17 2.24 -10.05
N GLY A 234 -19.13 1.55 -10.65
CA GLY A 234 -20.09 0.66 -9.96
C GLY A 234 -20.09 -0.77 -10.51
N GLN A 235 -19.10 -1.11 -11.32
CA GLN A 235 -19.05 -2.33 -12.15
C GLN A 235 -17.60 -2.72 -12.40
N VAL A 236 -17.41 -3.94 -12.90
CA VAL A 236 -16.15 -4.42 -13.49
C VAL A 236 -16.34 -4.57 -15.00
N TRP A 237 -15.24 -4.52 -15.76
CA TRP A 237 -15.30 -4.50 -17.22
C TRP A 237 -15.80 -5.82 -17.79
N HIS A 238 -16.82 -5.77 -18.66
CA HIS A 238 -17.52 -6.94 -19.24
C HIS A 238 -17.00 -7.36 -20.62
N GLY A 239 -15.94 -6.73 -21.14
CA GLY A 239 -15.45 -7.00 -22.50
C GLY A 239 -16.39 -6.46 -23.58
N GLY A 240 -16.14 -6.83 -24.85
CA GLY A 240 -16.85 -6.33 -26.02
C GLY A 240 -15.94 -5.64 -27.04
N ALA A 241 -16.47 -5.28 -28.21
CA ALA A 241 -15.74 -4.56 -29.26
C ALA A 241 -15.50 -3.09 -28.86
N HIS A 242 -14.66 -2.89 -27.86
CA HIS A 242 -14.26 -1.60 -27.35
C HIS A 242 -12.75 -1.47 -27.54
N GLY A 243 -12.33 -1.35 -28.82
CA GLY A 243 -10.98 -0.87 -29.11
C GLY A 243 -10.79 0.46 -28.38
N GLY A 244 -9.85 0.52 -27.43
CA GLY A 244 -9.83 1.65 -26.49
C GLY A 244 -8.76 1.59 -25.41
N THR A 245 -9.01 2.32 -24.31
CA THR A 245 -8.08 2.50 -23.18
C THR A 245 -7.94 1.27 -22.27
N CYS A 246 -8.78 0.25 -22.46
CA CYS A 246 -8.75 -1.02 -21.72
C CYS A 246 -7.71 -2.02 -22.29
N ASP A 247 -7.31 -1.89 -23.57
CA ASP A 247 -6.50 -2.90 -24.28
C ASP A 247 -5.00 -2.91 -23.91
N ASN A 248 -4.57 -2.08 -22.97
CA ASN A 248 -3.16 -1.95 -22.58
C ASN A 248 -2.96 -1.90 -21.06
N THR A 249 -3.96 -2.32 -20.30
CA THR A 249 -3.93 -2.38 -18.84
C THR A 249 -3.21 -3.63 -18.35
N PRO A 250 -2.63 -3.62 -17.14
CA PRO A 250 -2.15 -4.83 -16.48
C PRO A 250 -3.12 -6.02 -16.57
N GLN A 251 -4.42 -5.79 -16.39
CA GLN A 251 -5.47 -6.79 -16.56
C GLN A 251 -5.42 -7.48 -17.94
N MET A 252 -5.47 -6.70 -19.02
CA MET A 252 -5.42 -7.24 -20.37
C MET A 252 -4.07 -7.90 -20.68
N TRP A 253 -2.97 -7.38 -20.14
CA TRP A 253 -1.63 -7.95 -20.35
C TRP A 253 -1.45 -9.31 -19.66
N VAL A 254 -1.95 -9.46 -18.45
CA VAL A 254 -1.82 -10.70 -17.68
C VAL A 254 -2.80 -11.74 -18.17
N HIS A 255 -4.10 -11.39 -18.15
CA HIS A 255 -5.16 -12.37 -18.38
C HIS A 255 -5.57 -12.45 -19.84
N GLY A 256 -5.40 -11.39 -20.64
CA GLY A 256 -5.79 -11.35 -22.05
C GLY A 256 -7.29 -11.29 -22.26
N GLU A 257 -8.03 -10.83 -21.25
CA GLU A 257 -9.49 -10.82 -21.23
C GLU A 257 -10.05 -9.76 -20.28
N SER A 258 -11.38 -9.64 -20.26
CA SER A 258 -12.09 -8.72 -19.38
C SER A 258 -12.08 -9.13 -17.91
N ASP A 259 -12.46 -8.19 -17.04
CA ASP A 259 -12.64 -8.50 -15.63
C ASP A 259 -13.68 -9.62 -15.44
N TRP A 260 -14.81 -9.53 -16.14
CA TRP A 260 -15.87 -10.54 -16.04
C TRP A 260 -15.44 -11.91 -16.51
N ASP A 261 -14.71 -12.00 -17.63
CA ASP A 261 -14.23 -13.29 -18.14
C ASP A 261 -13.23 -13.91 -17.14
N THR A 262 -12.40 -13.08 -16.51
CA THR A 262 -11.50 -13.49 -15.43
C THR A 262 -12.29 -14.00 -14.22
N VAL A 263 -13.28 -13.24 -13.75
CA VAL A 263 -14.11 -13.63 -12.59
C VAL A 263 -14.85 -14.93 -12.86
N ALA A 264 -15.51 -15.06 -14.02
CA ALA A 264 -16.25 -16.27 -14.39
C ALA A 264 -15.34 -17.50 -14.52
N ARG A 265 -14.07 -17.31 -14.89
CA ARG A 265 -13.09 -18.39 -14.93
C ARG A 265 -12.73 -18.91 -13.55
N PHE A 266 -12.47 -18.03 -12.59
CA PHE A 266 -12.14 -18.42 -11.21
C PHE A 266 -13.37 -18.84 -10.41
N TYR A 267 -14.56 -18.36 -10.80
CA TYR A 267 -15.85 -18.68 -10.19
C TYR A 267 -16.87 -19.10 -11.24
N PRO A 268 -16.83 -20.36 -11.74
CA PRO A 268 -17.67 -20.83 -12.86
C PRO A 268 -19.18 -20.80 -12.62
N SER A 269 -19.62 -20.63 -11.36
CA SER A 269 -21.03 -20.47 -11.02
C SER A 269 -21.55 -19.04 -11.23
N VAL A 270 -20.67 -18.09 -11.57
CA VAL A 270 -20.99 -16.69 -11.79
C VAL A 270 -21.13 -16.43 -13.28
N VAL A 271 -22.14 -15.63 -13.63
CA VAL A 271 -22.49 -15.28 -15.00
C VAL A 271 -22.10 -13.82 -15.25
N PRO A 272 -21.30 -13.52 -16.30
CA PRO A 272 -21.05 -12.16 -16.73
C PRO A 272 -22.34 -11.35 -16.93
N PHE A 273 -22.36 -10.10 -16.50
CA PHE A 273 -23.48 -9.19 -16.76
C PHE A 273 -23.01 -7.79 -17.17
N ALA A 274 -23.77 -7.16 -18.07
CA ALA A 274 -23.38 -5.90 -18.69
C ALA A 274 -23.84 -4.64 -17.93
N SER A 275 -24.75 -4.74 -16.95
CA SER A 275 -25.24 -3.57 -16.22
C SER A 275 -25.61 -3.89 -14.76
N PRO A 276 -25.07 -3.14 -13.78
CA PRO A 276 -25.40 -3.36 -12.37
C PRO A 276 -26.87 -3.03 -12.10
N SER A 277 -27.55 -3.92 -11.38
CA SER A 277 -28.91 -3.68 -10.88
C SER A 277 -28.86 -3.09 -9.46
N PRO A 278 -29.86 -2.29 -9.03
CA PRO A 278 -29.98 -1.87 -7.64
C PRO A 278 -29.96 -3.07 -6.71
N VAL A 279 -29.13 -2.99 -5.67
CA VAL A 279 -28.93 -4.06 -4.72
C VAL A 279 -29.58 -3.70 -3.39
N ALA A 280 -30.39 -4.62 -2.85
CA ALA A 280 -30.86 -4.50 -1.48
C ALA A 280 -29.69 -4.71 -0.50
N SER A 281 -29.51 -3.74 0.40
CA SER A 281 -28.51 -3.83 1.47
C SER A 281 -28.84 -4.99 2.41
N VAL A 282 -27.85 -5.81 2.71
CA VAL A 282 -27.98 -6.94 3.64
C VAL A 282 -26.96 -6.75 4.77
N PRO A 283 -27.42 -6.51 6.01
CA PRO A 283 -26.51 -6.33 7.14
C PRO A 283 -25.61 -7.55 7.34
N LEU A 284 -24.32 -7.31 7.51
CA LEU A 284 -23.33 -8.33 7.82
C LEU A 284 -23.51 -8.84 9.25
N SER A 285 -23.34 -10.15 9.43
CA SER A 285 -23.14 -10.74 10.75
C SER A 285 -21.70 -10.47 11.18
N VAL A 286 -21.51 -9.44 12.02
CA VAL A 286 -20.18 -9.07 12.52
C VAL A 286 -20.02 -9.49 13.98
N SER A 287 -18.88 -10.12 14.29
CA SER A 287 -18.44 -10.40 15.65
C SER A 287 -17.10 -9.75 15.91
N ILE A 288 -16.93 -9.18 17.12
CA ILE A 288 -15.65 -8.64 17.59
C ILE A 288 -15.12 -9.63 18.62
N SER A 289 -14.00 -10.27 18.32
CA SER A 289 -13.46 -11.40 19.09
C SER A 289 -12.35 -10.95 20.03
N GLY A 290 -12.26 -11.60 21.19
CA GLY A 290 -11.17 -11.38 22.16
C GLY A 290 -11.29 -10.11 23.02
N VAL A 291 -12.40 -9.37 22.93
CA VAL A 291 -12.62 -8.15 23.70
C VAL A 291 -13.86 -8.29 24.58
N SER A 292 -13.68 -8.52 25.89
CA SER A 292 -14.79 -8.49 26.85
C SER A 292 -15.20 -7.07 27.23
N THR A 293 -14.23 -6.15 27.29
CA THR A 293 -14.44 -4.71 27.51
C THR A 293 -13.38 -3.92 26.73
N LEU A 294 -13.82 -3.00 25.87
CA LEU A 294 -12.92 -2.06 25.21
C LEU A 294 -12.32 -1.09 26.25
N PRO A 295 -11.03 -0.71 26.14
CA PRO A 295 -10.47 0.33 26.99
C PRO A 295 -11.18 1.66 26.75
N LEU A 296 -11.11 2.59 27.71
CA LEU A 296 -11.70 3.92 27.52
C LEU A 296 -10.95 4.66 26.40
N HIS A 297 -9.63 4.80 26.55
CA HIS A 297 -8.72 5.43 25.60
C HIS A 297 -7.73 4.38 25.07
N SER A 298 -7.35 4.49 23.79
CA SER A 298 -6.20 3.75 23.24
C SER A 298 -5.31 4.62 22.36
N SER A 299 -5.45 5.94 22.49
CA SER A 299 -4.76 6.92 21.67
C SER A 299 -4.13 8.02 22.51
N ALA A 300 -3.07 8.65 21.99
CA ALA A 300 -2.43 9.81 22.58
C ALA A 300 -2.20 10.88 21.51
N ASN A 301 -2.36 12.15 21.88
CA ASN A 301 -2.09 13.26 20.97
C ASN A 301 -0.61 13.66 21.03
N VAL A 302 0.08 13.61 19.91
CA VAL A 302 1.52 13.86 19.81
C VAL A 302 1.80 15.04 18.89
N LYS A 303 2.68 15.96 19.31
CA LYS A 303 3.15 17.08 18.49
C LYS A 303 4.67 17.15 18.52
N VAL A 304 5.30 17.08 17.35
CA VAL A 304 6.77 17.19 17.24
C VAL A 304 7.17 18.64 16.99
N ARG A 305 8.13 19.15 17.76
CA ARG A 305 8.59 20.55 17.70
C ARG A 305 10.00 20.62 17.14
N ASN A 306 10.23 21.42 16.08
CA ASN A 306 11.60 21.63 15.59
C ASN A 306 12.25 22.80 16.32
N LEU A 307 12.99 22.49 17.39
CA LEU A 307 13.75 23.50 18.13
C LEU A 307 15.13 23.77 17.50
N ILE A 308 15.58 22.94 16.56
CA ILE A 308 16.96 22.93 16.06
C ILE A 308 17.10 23.73 14.76
N LEU A 309 16.11 23.64 13.86
CA LEU A 309 16.09 24.36 12.59
C LEU A 309 14.82 25.22 12.49
N PRO A 310 14.74 26.35 13.23
CA PRO A 310 13.56 27.20 13.22
C PRO A 310 13.16 27.60 11.80
N GLY A 311 11.88 27.39 11.45
CA GLY A 311 11.32 27.73 10.14
C GLY A 311 11.55 26.68 9.05
N ARG A 312 12.24 25.56 9.34
CA ARG A 312 12.34 24.42 8.43
C ARG A 312 11.48 23.26 8.94
N GLN A 313 10.50 22.85 8.15
CA GLN A 313 9.78 21.61 8.43
C GLN A 313 10.62 20.41 8.01
N LEU A 314 10.73 19.43 8.91
CA LEU A 314 11.25 18.11 8.63
C LEU A 314 10.11 17.11 8.64
N SER A 315 10.28 16.02 7.90
CA SER A 315 9.36 14.88 7.89
C SER A 315 10.11 13.60 8.23
N GLY A 316 9.38 12.62 8.75
CA GLY A 316 9.90 11.28 9.04
C GLY A 316 8.77 10.36 9.47
N ALA A 317 9.10 9.34 10.25
CA ALA A 317 8.15 8.32 10.69
C ALA A 317 7.93 8.34 12.20
N GLY A 318 6.66 8.18 12.63
CA GLY A 318 6.29 8.02 14.02
C GLY A 318 6.01 6.56 14.38
N TYR A 319 6.36 6.17 15.60
CA TYR A 319 6.16 4.83 16.14
C TYR A 319 5.71 4.90 17.60
N MET A 320 4.77 4.04 17.97
CA MET A 320 4.53 3.70 19.38
C MET A 320 5.36 2.48 19.72
N VAL A 321 6.13 2.55 20.81
CA VAL A 321 6.98 1.46 21.30
C VAL A 321 6.56 1.10 22.72
N ARG A 322 6.10 -0.15 22.89
CA ARG A 322 5.90 -0.76 24.21
C ARG A 322 7.16 -1.46 24.64
N MET A 323 7.65 -1.13 25.83
CA MET A 323 8.82 -1.79 26.41
C MET A 323 8.37 -2.88 27.40
N ASN A 324 9.08 -3.99 27.44
CA ASN A 324 8.91 -4.96 28.52
C ASN A 324 9.67 -4.52 29.79
N SER A 325 9.53 -5.29 30.87
CA SER A 325 10.23 -5.02 32.15
C SER A 325 11.76 -5.06 32.06
N THR A 326 12.34 -5.64 31.01
CA THR A 326 13.79 -5.69 30.79
C THR A 326 14.30 -4.52 29.94
N GLY A 327 13.43 -3.58 29.55
CA GLY A 327 13.79 -2.48 28.67
C GLY A 327 14.08 -2.93 27.24
N SER A 328 13.49 -4.04 26.78
CA SER A 328 13.46 -4.46 25.37
C SER A 328 12.12 -4.07 24.74
N PRO A 329 12.07 -3.75 23.44
CA PRO A 329 10.79 -3.55 22.78
C PRO A 329 9.99 -4.86 22.86
N GLN A 330 8.77 -4.76 23.37
CA GLN A 330 7.77 -5.83 23.36
C GLN A 330 6.91 -5.72 22.11
N ARG A 331 6.56 -4.50 21.70
CA ARG A 331 5.67 -4.23 20.57
C ARG A 331 6.03 -2.89 19.95
N ILE A 332 5.90 -2.81 18.63
CA ILE A 332 6.03 -1.58 17.86
C ILE A 332 4.79 -1.46 16.98
N ILE A 333 4.23 -0.24 16.92
CA ILE A 333 3.12 0.11 16.02
C ILE A 333 3.51 1.37 15.25
N GLY A 334 3.55 1.27 13.92
CA GLY A 334 3.82 2.39 13.02
C GLY A 334 2.64 3.36 12.96
N GLN A 335 2.91 4.67 13.00
CA GLN A 335 1.88 5.72 13.13
C GLN A 335 1.71 6.59 11.88
N GLY A 336 2.57 6.45 10.86
CA GLY A 336 2.51 7.31 9.68
C GLY A 336 3.71 8.24 9.49
N SER A 337 3.64 9.04 8.43
CA SER A 337 4.50 10.21 8.22
C SER A 337 4.15 11.28 9.24
N ILE A 338 5.15 11.84 9.90
CA ILE A 338 5.02 12.95 10.84
C ILE A 338 5.84 14.12 10.33
N ALA A 339 5.33 15.35 10.47
CA ALA A 339 6.08 16.56 10.16
C ALA A 339 6.30 17.41 11.42
N THR A 340 7.39 18.17 11.46
CA THR A 340 7.64 19.06 12.59
C THR A 340 6.78 20.32 12.52
N ASP A 341 6.43 20.84 13.70
CA ASP A 341 5.68 22.09 13.87
C ASP A 341 4.33 22.12 13.14
N GLU A 342 3.72 20.95 12.96
CA GLU A 342 2.34 20.86 12.52
C GLU A 342 1.42 21.63 13.48
N ALA A 343 0.44 22.33 12.91
CA ALA A 343 -0.53 23.08 13.72
C ALA A 343 -1.29 22.12 14.65
N ALA A 344 -1.79 21.04 14.06
CA ALA A 344 -2.51 19.96 14.71
C ALA A 344 -1.59 18.87 15.28
N PRO A 345 -1.90 18.30 16.46
CA PRO A 345 -1.25 17.07 16.90
C PRO A 345 -1.68 15.88 16.04
N LEU A 346 -0.85 14.85 16.00
CA LEU A 346 -1.14 13.57 15.39
C LEU A 346 -1.56 12.57 16.47
N PRO A 347 -2.68 11.85 16.28
CA PRO A 347 -3.08 10.81 17.21
C PRO A 347 -2.26 9.54 17.01
N PHE A 348 -1.48 9.17 18.03
CA PHE A 348 -0.79 7.89 18.12
C PHE A 348 -1.74 6.83 18.67
N LEU A 349 -1.92 5.71 17.96
CA LEU A 349 -2.84 4.63 18.30
C LEU A 349 -2.14 3.45 18.97
N GLY A 350 -2.90 2.74 19.81
CA GLY A 350 -2.45 1.57 20.56
C GLY A 350 -1.70 1.90 21.86
N VAL A 351 -1.78 3.15 22.31
CA VAL A 351 -1.15 3.62 23.55
C VAL A 351 -1.92 3.07 24.75
N GLU A 352 -1.21 2.56 25.74
CA GLU A 352 -1.74 2.13 27.04
C GLU A 352 -0.96 2.80 28.18
N ASP A 353 -1.62 3.71 28.92
CA ASP A 353 -1.00 4.43 30.05
C ASP A 353 -0.33 3.49 31.07
N PRO A 354 -0.96 2.36 31.51
CA PRO A 354 -0.32 1.45 32.46
C PRO A 354 0.93 0.76 31.92
N ALA A 355 1.04 0.61 30.59
CA ALA A 355 2.15 -0.06 29.93
C ALA A 355 3.37 0.85 29.76
N LYS A 356 3.24 2.16 30.04
CA LYS A 356 4.31 3.16 29.88
C LYS A 356 4.83 3.19 28.45
N ASP A 357 3.92 3.15 27.48
CA ASP A 357 4.24 3.21 26.06
C ASP A 357 4.93 4.52 25.70
N ARG A 358 5.88 4.46 24.76
CA ARG A 358 6.72 5.58 24.33
C ARG A 358 6.37 5.98 22.90
N ALA A 359 6.48 7.26 22.58
CA ALA A 359 6.58 7.71 21.20
C ALA A 359 8.04 7.72 20.77
N VAL A 360 8.34 7.16 19.60
CA VAL A 360 9.62 7.29 18.92
C VAL A 360 9.35 7.93 17.58
N VAL A 361 10.04 9.03 17.30
CA VAL A 361 9.95 9.73 16.02
C VAL A 361 11.33 9.75 15.41
N VAL A 362 11.46 9.14 14.23
CA VAL A 362 12.71 9.02 13.50
C VAL A 362 12.63 9.95 12.30
N MET A 363 13.54 10.90 12.22
CA MET A 363 13.65 11.83 11.09
C MET A 363 15.08 11.85 10.57
N TYR A 364 15.20 11.95 9.24
CA TYR A 364 16.47 12.14 8.56
C TYR A 364 16.38 13.40 7.72
N ASP A 365 17.42 14.23 7.79
CA ASP A 365 17.60 15.24 6.76
C ASP A 365 18.41 14.68 5.58
N HIS A 366 18.43 15.45 4.50
CA HIS A 366 19.19 15.13 3.31
C HIS A 366 20.71 15.00 3.52
N THR A 367 21.27 15.51 4.62
CA THR A 367 22.69 15.36 4.98
C THR A 367 22.97 14.06 5.74
N GLY A 368 21.93 13.26 6.01
CA GLY A 368 22.01 12.09 6.85
C GLY A 368 22.11 12.43 8.34
N ALA A 369 21.76 13.65 8.76
CA ALA A 369 21.61 13.92 10.17
C ALA A 369 20.39 13.16 10.70
N HIS A 370 20.62 12.41 11.77
CA HIS A 370 19.60 11.60 12.43
C HIS A 370 19.04 12.40 13.60
N PHE A 371 17.72 12.57 13.57
CA PHE A 371 17.00 13.23 14.62
C PHE A 371 16.01 12.27 15.25
N VAL A 372 15.99 12.27 16.57
CA VAL A 372 15.03 11.53 17.38
C VAL A 372 14.31 12.54 18.25
N ALA A 373 12.99 12.45 18.32
CA ALA A 373 12.27 13.24 19.30
C ALA A 373 12.36 12.51 20.65
N ASP A 374 13.10 13.08 21.59
CA ASP A 374 13.23 12.63 22.97
C ASP A 374 13.10 13.85 23.89
N SER A 375 12.61 13.65 25.10
CA SER A 375 12.68 14.69 26.13
C SER A 375 13.95 14.50 26.94
N ASP A 376 14.68 15.58 27.25
CA ASP A 376 15.96 15.61 27.97
C ASP A 376 16.00 14.91 29.36
N ALA A 377 14.92 14.26 29.81
CA ALA A 377 14.86 13.53 31.07
C ALA A 377 13.88 12.34 31.02
N ALA A 378 14.43 11.11 31.10
CA ALA A 378 13.73 9.81 31.20
C ALA A 378 12.91 9.39 29.97
N PRO A 379 12.75 8.07 29.69
CA PRO A 379 11.97 7.61 28.55
C PRO A 379 10.55 8.16 28.62
N LEU A 380 10.20 9.03 27.68
CA LEU A 380 8.93 9.74 27.67
C LEU A 380 7.79 8.77 27.41
N THR A 381 7.11 8.40 28.49
CA THR A 381 5.82 7.74 28.42
C THR A 381 4.81 8.74 27.88
N ILE A 382 4.15 8.43 26.78
CA ILE A 382 3.10 9.29 26.25
C ILE A 382 1.80 9.03 27.01
N GLY A 383 1.14 10.10 27.44
CA GLY A 383 -0.14 10.03 28.15
C GLY A 383 -1.32 10.15 27.20
N GLN A 384 -2.37 9.36 27.43
CA GLN A 384 -3.59 9.35 26.61
C GLN A 384 -4.41 10.65 26.71
N THR A 385 -4.38 11.32 27.87
CA THR A 385 -5.25 12.49 28.14
C THR A 385 -4.58 13.85 27.94
N SER A 386 -3.26 13.88 27.76
CA SER A 386 -2.48 15.11 27.61
C SER A 386 -1.94 15.27 26.20
N LEU A 387 -1.72 16.52 25.77
CA LEU A 387 -0.89 16.78 24.59
C LEU A 387 0.57 16.42 24.92
N ASN A 388 1.16 15.53 24.14
CA ASN A 388 2.55 15.12 24.26
C ASN A 388 3.39 15.93 23.26
N GLU A 389 4.11 16.94 23.75
CA GLU A 389 5.05 17.70 22.93
C GLU A 389 6.43 17.03 22.93
N LEU A 390 6.89 16.64 21.75
CA LEU A 390 8.18 15.96 21.55
C LEU A 390 9.16 16.93 20.89
N PRO A 391 10.12 17.50 21.64
CA PRO A 391 11.15 18.32 21.03
C PRO A 391 12.07 17.43 20.19
N LEU A 392 12.30 17.82 18.94
CA LEU A 392 13.21 17.12 18.06
C LEU A 392 14.65 17.38 18.51
N GLN A 393 15.41 16.30 18.73
CA GLN A 393 16.82 16.37 19.11
C GLN A 393 17.71 15.83 18.00
N ARG A 394 18.87 16.46 17.79
CA ARG A 394 19.88 15.95 16.87
C ARG A 394 20.74 14.97 17.64
N THR A 395 20.77 13.74 17.16
CA THR A 395 21.57 12.69 17.79
C THR A 395 23.01 12.73 17.27
N SER A 396 23.93 12.32 18.13
CA SER A 396 25.31 12.00 17.76
C SER A 396 25.34 10.75 16.88
N TRP A 397 24.55 9.74 17.25
CA TRP A 397 24.48 8.47 16.54
C TRP A 397 23.93 8.61 15.12
N LYS A 398 24.65 8.08 14.12
CA LYS A 398 24.22 8.07 12.71
C LYS A 398 24.10 6.64 12.24
N PRO A 399 23.02 5.94 12.63
CA PRO A 399 22.81 4.58 12.15
C PRO A 399 22.67 4.62 10.64
N CYS A 400 23.14 3.55 10.00
CA CYS A 400 22.90 3.29 8.61
C CYS A 400 22.59 1.80 8.43
N MET A 401 21.35 1.49 8.06
CA MET A 401 20.77 0.16 8.07
C MET A 401 20.36 -0.27 6.65
N SER A 402 20.66 -1.52 6.31
CA SER A 402 20.10 -2.21 5.14
C SER A 402 19.50 -3.54 5.58
N ILE A 403 18.34 -3.87 5.01
CA ILE A 403 17.63 -5.14 5.23
C ILE A 403 17.68 -5.93 3.93
N THR A 404 18.10 -7.19 3.99
CA THR A 404 18.16 -8.07 2.81
C THR A 404 17.46 -9.38 3.10
N PRO A 405 16.45 -9.77 2.30
CA PRO A 405 15.76 -11.05 2.50
C PRO A 405 16.57 -12.20 1.88
N THR A 406 16.47 -13.36 2.51
CA THR A 406 16.91 -14.64 1.94
C THR A 406 15.68 -15.45 1.56
N ILE A 407 15.66 -15.90 0.31
CA ILE A 407 14.57 -16.71 -0.24
C ILE A 407 15.05 -18.15 -0.42
N THR A 408 14.23 -19.10 -0.01
CA THR A 408 14.44 -20.53 -0.29
C THR A 408 13.31 -21.05 -1.17
N THR A 409 13.63 -21.82 -2.21
CA THR A 409 12.62 -22.51 -3.03
C THR A 409 12.29 -23.87 -2.45
N SER A 410 11.02 -24.24 -2.45
CA SER A 410 10.53 -25.60 -2.24
C SER A 410 9.56 -25.96 -3.36
N GLY A 411 9.99 -26.79 -4.30
CA GLY A 411 9.21 -27.13 -5.49
C GLY A 411 8.99 -25.92 -6.40
N SER A 412 7.73 -25.60 -6.70
CA SER A 412 7.30 -24.43 -7.48
C SER A 412 6.93 -23.21 -6.61
N SER A 413 7.29 -23.25 -5.33
CA SER A 413 7.01 -22.16 -4.39
C SER A 413 8.30 -21.63 -3.81
N SER A 414 8.30 -20.35 -3.50
CA SER A 414 9.40 -19.69 -2.83
C SER A 414 8.91 -19.08 -1.52
N GLN A 415 9.81 -18.95 -0.55
CA GLN A 415 9.50 -18.34 0.74
C GLN A 415 10.69 -17.54 1.23
N VAL A 416 10.43 -16.36 1.78
CA VAL A 416 11.44 -15.61 2.51
C VAL A 416 11.63 -16.29 3.87
N THR A 417 12.82 -16.83 4.12
CA THR A 417 13.14 -17.59 5.34
C THR A 417 14.09 -16.87 6.27
N GLN A 418 14.75 -15.80 5.82
CA GLN A 418 15.62 -15.00 6.68
C GLN A 418 15.56 -13.52 6.29
N LEU A 419 15.82 -12.66 7.27
CA LEU A 419 16.12 -11.25 7.07
C LEU A 419 17.49 -10.96 7.65
N THR A 420 18.44 -10.57 6.79
CA THR A 420 19.75 -10.11 7.22
C THR A 420 19.73 -8.60 7.37
N VAL A 421 19.97 -8.14 8.59
CA VAL A 421 20.12 -6.72 8.92
C VAL A 421 21.61 -6.42 9.02
N ARG A 422 22.06 -5.44 8.24
CA ARG A 422 23.39 -4.84 8.38
C ARG A 422 23.23 -3.40 8.83
N LEU A 423 23.82 -3.06 9.96
CA LEU A 423 23.84 -1.71 10.49
C LEU A 423 25.28 -1.23 10.62
N ARG A 424 25.60 -0.07 10.06
CA ARG A 424 26.86 0.64 10.24
C ARG A 424 26.57 1.89 11.06
N ASP A 425 27.41 2.20 12.05
CA ASP A 425 27.42 3.54 12.61
C ASP A 425 28.28 4.43 11.73
N CYS A 426 27.64 5.28 10.93
CA CYS A 426 28.32 6.17 10.00
C CYS A 426 29.07 7.32 10.71
N ALA A 427 28.83 7.54 12.00
CA ALA A 427 29.64 8.44 12.82
C ALA A 427 30.83 7.74 13.50
N GLY A 428 30.85 6.40 13.53
CA GLY A 428 31.94 5.60 14.13
C GLY A 428 32.09 5.77 15.63
N MET A 429 31.00 6.09 16.35
CA MET A 429 31.01 6.34 17.80
C MET A 429 30.50 5.16 18.61
N THR A 430 29.80 4.23 17.97
CA THR A 430 29.14 3.09 18.62
C THR A 430 30.02 1.85 18.53
N GLY A 431 30.48 1.37 19.69
CA GLY A 431 31.14 0.08 19.88
C GLY A 431 30.18 -1.11 19.94
N SER A 432 28.91 -0.92 20.32
CA SER A 432 27.92 -2.01 20.37
C SER A 432 26.49 -1.56 20.07
N VAL A 433 25.76 -2.41 19.35
CA VAL A 433 24.35 -2.21 18.98
C VAL A 433 23.51 -3.37 19.50
N ARG A 434 22.21 -3.12 19.72
CA ARG A 434 21.21 -4.17 19.93
C ARG A 434 20.14 -4.05 18.85
N LEU A 435 19.68 -5.20 18.34
CA LEU A 435 18.63 -5.29 17.31
C LEU A 435 17.44 -6.08 17.84
N ALA A 436 16.24 -5.78 17.35
CA ALA A 436 15.07 -6.64 17.52
C ALA A 436 14.23 -6.65 16.23
N TYR A 437 13.67 -7.82 15.92
CA TYR A 437 12.65 -7.99 14.89
C TYR A 437 11.27 -7.88 15.53
N CYS A 438 10.41 -7.01 14.98
CA CYS A 438 9.07 -6.76 15.48
C CYS A 438 8.04 -6.92 14.35
N PRO A 439 7.33 -8.07 14.27
CA PRO A 439 6.28 -8.25 13.28
C PRO A 439 5.12 -7.28 13.54
N SER A 440 4.52 -6.74 12.49
CA SER A 440 3.26 -5.97 12.64
C SER A 440 2.17 -6.85 13.25
N GLY A 441 1.36 -6.25 14.11
CA GLY A 441 0.34 -6.98 14.88
C GLY A 441 0.89 -8.04 15.86
N GLY A 442 2.21 -8.15 16.05
CA GLY A 442 2.80 -9.18 16.92
C GLY A 442 3.73 -8.62 17.99
N ASN A 443 4.26 -9.54 18.81
CA ASN A 443 5.31 -9.21 19.78
C ASN A 443 6.68 -9.28 19.12
N CYS A 444 7.56 -8.36 19.52
CA CYS A 444 8.96 -8.36 19.13
C CYS A 444 9.70 -9.58 19.67
N GLN A 445 10.68 -10.04 18.87
CA GLN A 445 11.71 -10.96 19.35
C GLN A 445 12.61 -10.25 20.38
N PRO A 446 13.22 -10.99 21.31
CA PRO A 446 14.19 -10.43 22.27
C PRO A 446 15.33 -9.68 21.57
N LEU A 447 15.88 -8.67 22.26
CA LEU A 447 17.06 -7.96 21.77
C LEU A 447 18.23 -8.92 21.56
N VAL A 448 18.85 -8.83 20.39
CA VAL A 448 20.04 -9.59 20.01
C VAL A 448 21.24 -8.68 19.87
N THR A 449 22.43 -9.22 20.12
CA THR A 449 23.70 -8.53 19.84
C THR A 449 24.20 -8.98 18.47
N PRO A 450 24.23 -8.09 17.47
CA PRO A 450 24.79 -8.39 16.16
C PRO A 450 26.30 -8.61 16.22
N VAL A 451 26.84 -9.33 15.24
CA VAL A 451 28.29 -9.56 15.10
C VAL A 451 28.89 -8.38 14.33
N LEU A 452 29.94 -7.76 14.85
CA LEU A 452 30.70 -6.75 14.13
C LEU A 452 31.57 -7.42 13.06
N SER A 453 31.29 -7.15 11.79
CA SER A 453 32.00 -7.71 10.64
C SER A 453 32.19 -6.63 9.56
N GLY A 454 33.45 -6.33 9.22
CA GLY A 454 33.77 -5.35 8.17
C GLY A 454 33.27 -3.92 8.46
N GLY A 455 33.26 -3.52 9.74
CA GLY A 455 32.76 -2.21 10.16
C GLY A 455 31.23 -2.09 10.17
N SER A 456 30.51 -3.21 10.08
CA SER A 456 29.06 -3.27 10.19
C SER A 456 28.64 -4.32 11.21
N PHE A 457 27.64 -4.00 12.01
CA PHE A 457 26.91 -4.91 12.86
C PHE A 457 25.94 -5.72 12.02
N VAL A 458 26.13 -7.04 11.97
CA VAL A 458 25.35 -7.95 11.14
C VAL A 458 24.59 -8.95 12.01
N HIS A 459 23.30 -9.10 11.76
CA HIS A 459 22.49 -10.16 12.33
C HIS A 459 21.52 -10.72 11.30
N THR A 460 21.22 -12.02 11.39
CA THR A 460 20.25 -12.69 10.52
C THR A 460 19.14 -13.26 11.37
N PHE A 461 17.93 -12.71 11.21
CA PHE A 461 16.71 -13.26 11.79
C PHE A 461 16.24 -14.43 10.94
N ASN A 462 15.90 -15.56 11.58
CA ASN A 462 15.52 -16.80 10.91
C ASN A 462 14.03 -17.09 11.11
N PHE A 463 13.36 -17.51 10.03
CA PHE A 463 11.93 -17.80 9.95
C PHE A 463 11.71 -19.15 9.24
N PRO A 464 12.03 -20.28 9.89
CA PRO A 464 11.90 -21.59 9.26
C PRO A 464 10.45 -21.88 8.86
N GLY A 465 10.25 -22.32 7.61
CA GLY A 465 8.93 -22.60 7.04
C GLY A 465 8.04 -21.36 6.87
N GLY A 466 8.62 -20.15 6.84
CA GLY A 466 7.87 -18.89 6.75
C GLY A 466 7.09 -18.53 8.02
N ALA A 467 7.08 -19.41 9.02
CA ALA A 467 6.38 -19.17 10.28
C ALA A 467 7.01 -17.98 11.00
N GLY A 468 6.24 -16.91 11.17
CA GLY A 468 6.62 -15.75 11.95
C GLY A 468 7.21 -14.58 11.16
N LEU A 469 7.46 -14.70 9.86
CA LEU A 469 7.72 -13.53 9.03
C LEU A 469 6.40 -12.92 8.57
N THR A 470 6.12 -11.70 9.01
CA THR A 470 4.98 -10.93 8.51
C THR A 470 5.35 -10.17 7.25
N GLU A 471 4.37 -9.99 6.35
CA GLU A 471 4.52 -9.17 5.14
C GLU A 471 4.90 -7.72 5.43
N TYR A 472 4.57 -7.23 6.63
CA TYR A 472 4.92 -5.90 7.10
C TYR A 472 5.48 -5.98 8.52
N GLY A 473 6.49 -5.20 8.87
CA GLY A 473 7.04 -5.21 10.22
C GLY A 473 8.15 -4.19 10.42
N TYR A 474 8.86 -4.31 11.55
CA TYR A 474 9.84 -3.32 12.00
C TYR A 474 11.13 -3.98 12.46
N ILE A 475 12.25 -3.32 12.18
CA ILE A 475 13.56 -3.58 12.76
C ILE A 475 13.87 -2.42 13.72
N TYR A 476 13.92 -2.74 15.00
CA TYR A 476 14.37 -1.83 16.04
C TYR A 476 15.87 -1.98 16.22
N ALA A 477 16.57 -0.85 16.33
CA ALA A 477 17.98 -0.81 16.65
C ALA A 477 18.25 0.26 17.71
N ARG A 478 19.17 -0.02 18.62
CA ARG A 478 19.69 0.97 19.56
C ARG A 478 21.17 0.81 19.82
N SER A 479 21.84 1.92 20.08
CA SER A 479 23.18 1.94 20.67
C SER A 479 23.16 1.31 22.06
N ALA A 480 24.19 0.55 22.39
CA ALA A 480 24.36 -0.03 23.72
C ALA A 480 25.37 0.75 24.58
N ASP A 481 26.04 1.76 24.03
CA ASP A 481 27.19 2.40 24.66
C ASP A 481 26.81 3.58 25.55
N THR A 482 25.79 4.35 25.17
CA THR A 482 25.37 5.56 25.91
C THR A 482 24.34 5.25 26.99
N GLY A 483 23.59 4.15 26.85
CA GLY A 483 22.44 3.87 27.70
C GLY A 483 21.30 4.90 27.58
N GLU A 484 21.42 5.86 26.66
CA GLU A 484 20.45 6.93 26.43
C GLU A 484 19.36 6.45 25.46
N ALA A 485 18.11 6.81 25.76
CA ALA A 485 16.97 6.55 24.89
C ALA A 485 17.07 7.26 23.53
N ALA A 486 17.83 8.36 23.45
CA ALA A 486 18.02 9.17 22.26
C ALA A 486 18.85 8.49 21.15
N GLU A 487 19.49 7.34 21.41
CA GLU A 487 20.26 6.59 20.42
C GLU A 487 19.54 5.32 19.95
N GLU A 488 18.29 5.47 19.53
CA GLU A 488 17.48 4.41 18.90
C GLU A 488 16.96 4.81 17.52
N THR A 489 16.70 3.80 16.68
CA THR A 489 16.12 3.99 15.35
C THR A 489 15.25 2.79 15.01
N ILE A 490 14.25 3.02 14.18
CA ILE A 490 13.30 2.01 13.73
C ILE A 490 13.22 2.12 12.21
N ALA A 491 13.42 0.99 11.54
CA ALA A 491 13.15 0.86 10.13
C ALA A 491 11.95 -0.06 9.93
N TRP A 492 10.95 0.38 9.18
CA TRP A 492 9.91 -0.53 8.73
C TRP A 492 10.41 -1.33 7.52
N TYR A 493 9.84 -2.52 7.32
CA TYR A 493 10.01 -3.27 6.10
C TYR A 493 8.67 -3.80 5.60
N GLN A 494 8.61 -4.03 4.30
CA GLN A 494 7.49 -4.65 3.64
C GLN A 494 7.97 -5.65 2.60
N LEU A 495 7.33 -6.80 2.54
CA LEU A 495 7.47 -7.75 1.44
C LEU A 495 6.39 -7.47 0.41
N ALA A 496 6.79 -7.51 -0.85
CA ALA A 496 5.91 -7.56 -1.99
C ALA A 496 6.37 -8.66 -2.94
N GLY A 497 5.45 -9.05 -3.83
CA GLY A 497 5.63 -10.24 -4.65
C GLY A 497 4.87 -11.41 -4.04
N GLY A 498 3.83 -11.81 -4.73
CA GLY A 498 3.03 -13.00 -4.44
C GLY A 498 2.34 -13.50 -5.70
N VAL A 499 2.89 -13.19 -6.88
CA VAL A 499 2.46 -13.72 -8.18
C VAL A 499 3.64 -13.84 -9.12
N GLY A 500 4.15 -15.08 -9.30
CA GLY A 500 5.25 -15.36 -10.23
C GLY A 500 6.46 -14.43 -10.05
N PRO A 501 7.36 -14.29 -11.02
CA PRO A 501 8.42 -13.28 -10.94
C PRO A 501 7.75 -11.92 -10.72
N ALA A 502 8.00 -11.31 -9.56
CA ALA A 502 7.28 -10.21 -8.91
C ALA A 502 7.04 -8.95 -9.75
N THR A 503 7.45 -8.95 -11.01
CA THR A 503 7.50 -7.82 -11.92
C THR A 503 6.93 -8.12 -13.30
N ILE A 504 6.70 -9.39 -13.68
CA ILE A 504 6.20 -9.75 -15.02
C ILE A 504 4.71 -9.59 -15.14
N THR A 505 3.99 -9.74 -14.04
CA THR A 505 2.54 -9.83 -14.03
C THR A 505 1.90 -8.67 -13.31
N GLY A 506 2.63 -7.58 -13.01
CA GLY A 506 2.08 -6.31 -12.53
C GLY A 506 1.06 -6.44 -11.39
N HIS A 507 1.50 -6.72 -10.16
CA HIS A 507 0.57 -6.81 -9.04
C HIS A 507 0.58 -5.60 -8.13
N ALA A 508 -0.65 -5.17 -7.82
CA ALA A 508 -1.09 -4.37 -6.69
C ALA A 508 -0.05 -3.37 -6.19
N PRO A 509 -0.10 -2.16 -6.74
CA PRO A 509 0.95 -1.20 -6.61
C PRO A 509 0.92 -0.65 -5.20
N LEU A 510 2.11 -0.22 -4.80
CA LEU A 510 2.42 0.59 -3.64
C LEU A 510 2.81 -0.23 -2.40
N MET A 511 4.12 -0.36 -2.25
CA MET A 511 4.76 -0.26 -0.95
C MET A 511 4.14 0.88 -0.14
N GLU A 512 4.02 0.72 1.18
CA GLU A 512 3.69 1.77 2.16
C GLU A 512 4.17 3.15 1.66
N ARG A 513 3.25 3.89 1.02
CA ARG A 513 3.36 5.27 0.51
C ARG A 513 3.97 5.51 -0.88
N THR A 514 4.80 4.64 -1.46
CA THR A 514 5.71 5.15 -2.50
C THR A 514 6.00 4.21 -3.68
N VAL A 515 6.71 3.09 -3.54
CA VAL A 515 7.26 2.42 -4.74
C VAL A 515 6.35 1.32 -5.29
N ASP A 516 6.12 1.37 -6.60
CA ASP A 516 5.53 0.29 -7.39
C ASP A 516 6.40 -0.06 -8.61
N PRO A 517 6.90 -1.30 -8.73
CA PRO A 517 7.69 -1.77 -9.84
C PRO A 517 6.88 -2.50 -10.90
N SER A 518 7.24 -2.24 -12.14
CA SER A 518 6.83 -2.99 -13.32
C SER A 518 8.08 -3.44 -14.09
N ALA A 519 8.14 -4.69 -14.53
CA ALA A 519 9.20 -5.10 -15.46
C ALA A 519 9.03 -4.38 -16.80
N ASP A 520 10.15 -4.02 -17.44
CA ASP A 520 10.14 -3.68 -18.86
C ASP A 520 9.94 -4.96 -19.68
N LEU A 521 8.67 -5.26 -19.99
CA LEU A 521 8.28 -6.48 -20.69
C LEU A 521 8.81 -6.53 -22.14
N THR A 522 9.14 -5.38 -22.74
CA THR A 522 9.77 -5.32 -24.07
C THR A 522 11.13 -6.01 -24.06
N ALA A 523 11.91 -5.80 -22.99
CA ALA A 523 13.18 -6.46 -22.79
C ALA A 523 13.02 -7.98 -22.53
N MET A 524 11.91 -8.38 -21.91
CA MET A 524 11.64 -9.78 -21.57
C MET A 524 11.18 -10.64 -22.76
N ALA A 525 10.32 -10.09 -23.62
CA ALA A 525 9.87 -10.76 -24.84
C ALA A 525 11.04 -11.05 -25.80
N ILE A 526 12.03 -10.15 -25.87
CA ILE A 526 13.25 -10.32 -26.67
C ILE A 526 14.17 -11.40 -26.08
N ALA A 527 14.17 -11.57 -24.75
CA ALA A 527 15.10 -12.46 -24.07
C ALA A 527 14.71 -13.95 -24.10
N GLY A 528 13.48 -14.30 -24.53
CA GLY A 528 12.97 -15.68 -24.43
C GLY A 528 12.97 -16.21 -22.99
N ALA A 529 13.09 -15.31 -22.00
CA ALA A 529 13.24 -15.64 -20.61
C ALA A 529 11.86 -16.02 -20.08
N SER A 530 11.55 -17.33 -20.10
CA SER A 530 10.57 -17.86 -19.17
C SER A 530 11.12 -17.56 -17.79
N ALA A 531 10.63 -16.53 -17.12
CA ALA A 531 11.01 -16.27 -15.75
C ALA A 531 10.32 -17.32 -14.88
N LYS A 532 10.95 -18.50 -14.86
CA LYS A 532 10.54 -19.68 -14.12
C LYS A 532 10.85 -19.55 -12.62
N SER A 533 11.56 -18.49 -12.24
CA SER A 533 11.98 -18.24 -10.87
C SER A 533 11.05 -17.24 -10.22
N ASP A 534 10.43 -17.63 -9.11
CA ASP A 534 9.74 -16.68 -8.25
C ASP A 534 10.74 -15.59 -7.81
N SER A 535 10.25 -14.37 -7.64
CA SER A 535 11.03 -13.30 -7.04
C SER A 535 10.19 -12.57 -6.00
N TYR A 536 10.88 -11.87 -5.11
CA TYR A 536 10.28 -11.00 -4.11
C TYR A 536 10.95 -9.64 -4.19
N LEU A 537 10.20 -8.63 -3.77
CA LEU A 537 10.69 -7.30 -3.52
C LEU A 537 10.58 -7.05 -2.03
N LEU A 538 11.72 -6.75 -1.40
CA LEU A 538 11.70 -6.17 -0.07
C LEU A 538 11.86 -4.66 -0.17
N TYR A 539 11.05 -4.02 0.62
CA TYR A 539 10.90 -2.60 0.75
C TYR A 539 11.26 -2.24 2.18
N SER A 540 12.01 -1.17 2.41
CA SER A 540 12.22 -0.66 3.76
C SER A 540 12.48 0.84 3.75
N SER A 541 12.21 1.51 4.86
CA SER A 541 12.77 2.84 5.10
C SER A 541 14.30 2.74 5.05
N ALA A 542 14.89 3.42 4.09
CA ALA A 542 16.33 3.46 3.95
C ALA A 542 16.92 4.30 5.06
N ILE A 543 17.89 3.72 5.75
CA ILE A 543 18.80 4.43 6.61
C ILE A 543 20.16 4.33 5.90
N PRO A 544 20.40 5.16 4.87
CA PRO A 544 21.40 4.86 3.84
C PRO A 544 22.83 4.69 4.37
N THR A 545 23.40 3.51 4.13
CA THR A 545 24.75 3.02 4.51
C THR A 545 25.94 3.85 4.02
N ASN A 546 25.69 4.77 3.09
CA ASN A 546 26.71 5.53 2.37
C ASN A 546 26.37 7.01 2.21
N LEU A 547 25.48 7.60 3.02
CA LEU A 547 25.47 9.06 3.10
C LEU A 547 26.76 9.49 3.78
N SER A 548 27.80 9.73 2.96
CA SER A 548 28.89 10.59 3.38
C SER A 548 28.28 11.87 3.97
N PRO A 549 28.89 12.53 4.95
CA PRO A 549 28.54 13.92 5.30
C PRO A 549 28.48 14.85 4.08
N THR A 550 29.07 14.43 2.95
CA THR A 550 29.06 15.09 1.64
C THR A 550 28.02 14.56 0.65
N ALA A 551 27.04 13.75 1.07
CA ALA A 551 25.94 13.31 0.23
C ALA A 551 25.00 14.49 -0.04
N ALA A 552 25.52 15.46 -0.78
CA ALA A 552 24.84 16.68 -1.10
C ALA A 552 23.68 16.34 -2.04
N LEU A 553 22.54 16.97 -1.76
CA LEU A 553 21.53 17.08 -2.79
C LEU A 553 22.12 17.84 -3.99
N PRO A 554 21.66 17.52 -5.21
CA PRO A 554 21.93 18.36 -6.37
C PRO A 554 21.62 19.82 -6.05
N THR A 555 22.40 20.76 -6.59
CA THR A 555 22.32 22.18 -6.21
C THR A 555 20.95 22.82 -6.44
N ASN A 556 20.15 22.27 -7.35
CA ASN A 556 18.78 22.69 -7.66
C ASN A 556 17.70 22.00 -6.80
N VAL A 557 18.05 21.02 -5.97
CA VAL A 557 17.11 20.31 -5.08
C VAL A 557 17.18 20.92 -3.68
N ALA A 558 16.02 21.29 -3.14
CA ALA A 558 15.88 21.98 -1.86
C ALA A 558 15.85 21.01 -0.66
N GLY A 559 15.30 19.82 -0.83
CA GLY A 559 15.12 18.86 0.24
C GLY A 559 14.51 17.54 -0.21
N LEU A 560 14.35 16.65 0.76
CA LEU A 560 13.60 15.40 0.65
C LEU A 560 12.22 15.57 1.31
N ILE A 561 11.24 14.80 0.87
CA ILE A 561 9.83 14.92 1.29
C ILE A 561 9.47 13.94 2.39
N ASP A 562 10.10 12.76 2.40
CA ASP A 562 9.97 11.75 3.45
C ASP A 562 11.27 10.94 3.49
N THR A 563 11.32 9.97 4.40
CA THR A 563 12.38 8.99 4.55
C THR A 563 12.61 8.28 3.21
N PRO A 564 13.86 8.22 2.72
CA PRO A 564 14.17 7.45 1.52
C PRO A 564 13.79 5.99 1.66
N ILE A 565 13.66 5.30 0.53
CA ILE A 565 13.19 3.93 0.43
C ILE A 565 14.32 3.06 -0.14
N ASP A 566 14.58 1.94 0.50
CA ASP A 566 15.38 0.86 -0.08
C ASP A 566 14.46 -0.14 -0.78
N VAL A 567 14.78 -0.42 -2.04
CA VAL A 567 14.12 -1.44 -2.86
C VAL A 567 15.12 -2.56 -3.13
N GLN A 568 14.80 -3.75 -2.63
CA GLN A 568 15.66 -4.93 -2.64
C GLN A 568 14.96 -6.09 -3.37
N PRO A 569 15.09 -6.17 -4.70
CA PRO A 569 14.64 -7.33 -5.44
C PRO A 569 15.55 -8.54 -5.18
N VAL A 570 14.95 -9.69 -4.90
CA VAL A 570 15.66 -10.95 -4.72
C VAL A 570 14.94 -12.04 -5.49
N ALA A 571 15.69 -12.85 -6.24
CA ALA A 571 15.17 -13.97 -7.01
C ALA A 571 15.48 -15.29 -6.32
N ALA A 572 14.53 -16.23 -6.39
CA ALA A 572 14.70 -17.56 -5.86
C ALA A 572 15.37 -18.47 -6.90
N TYR A 573 16.48 -19.13 -6.55
CA TYR A 573 17.19 -20.04 -7.46
C TYR A 573 17.65 -21.31 -6.75
N GLY A 574 16.81 -22.35 -6.80
CA GLY A 574 17.03 -23.59 -6.06
C GLY A 574 17.26 -23.31 -4.57
N ASN A 575 18.24 -23.97 -3.98
CA ASN A 575 18.58 -23.80 -2.55
C ASN A 575 19.41 -22.54 -2.25
N SER A 576 19.49 -21.59 -3.18
CA SER A 576 20.28 -20.36 -3.02
C SER A 576 19.46 -19.11 -3.38
N SER A 577 19.59 -18.08 -2.55
CA SER A 577 19.15 -16.72 -2.91
C SER A 577 20.28 -16.01 -3.64
N LEU A 578 19.98 -15.44 -4.80
CA LEU A 578 20.90 -14.53 -5.47
C LEU A 578 20.32 -13.13 -5.42
N THR A 579 21.13 -12.16 -5.00
CA THR A 579 20.78 -10.78 -5.24
C THR A 579 20.81 -10.51 -6.74
N TRP A 580 19.90 -9.64 -7.18
CA TRP A 580 19.55 -9.46 -8.59
C TRP A 580 20.65 -8.79 -9.44
N SER A 581 21.62 -9.56 -9.94
CA SER A 581 22.82 -9.04 -10.62
C SER A 581 22.57 -8.72 -12.09
N GLY A 582 23.00 -7.55 -12.57
CA GLY A 582 22.88 -7.13 -13.99
C GLY A 582 23.68 -7.97 -14.99
N THR A 583 24.48 -8.93 -14.51
CA THR A 583 25.22 -9.90 -15.34
C THR A 583 24.40 -11.18 -15.62
N ARG A 584 23.27 -11.38 -14.94
CA ARG A 584 22.28 -12.43 -15.24
C ARG A 584 21.01 -11.79 -15.79
N TYR A 585 20.12 -12.60 -16.37
CA TYR A 585 18.88 -12.21 -17.08
C TYR A 585 17.81 -11.57 -16.17
N ASP A 586 18.22 -10.59 -15.36
CA ASP A 586 17.40 -9.91 -14.38
C ASP A 586 16.90 -8.60 -15.02
N PRO A 587 15.58 -8.46 -15.29
CA PRO A 587 15.06 -7.32 -16.01
C PRO A 587 15.20 -6.04 -15.18
N ALA A 588 15.57 -4.94 -15.83
CA ALA A 588 15.45 -3.62 -15.23
C ALA A 588 13.98 -3.34 -14.90
N LEU A 589 13.72 -2.68 -13.77
CA LEU A 589 12.35 -2.35 -13.35
C LEU A 589 12.05 -0.88 -13.56
N ALA A 590 11.00 -0.60 -14.31
CA ALA A 590 10.41 0.71 -14.28
C ALA A 590 9.65 0.84 -12.95
N LEU A 591 9.76 2.00 -12.30
CA LEU A 591 9.24 2.21 -10.95
C LEU A 591 8.29 3.41 -10.98
N ARG A 592 7.20 3.34 -10.23
CA ARG A 592 6.31 4.45 -9.89
C ARG A 592 6.52 4.79 -8.43
N LEU A 593 6.69 6.07 -8.13
CA LEU A 593 6.84 6.59 -6.78
C LEU A 593 5.62 7.43 -6.46
N SER A 594 4.71 6.88 -5.66
CA SER A 594 3.61 7.59 -5.06
C SER A 594 4.06 8.61 -4.04
N TYR A 595 3.24 9.63 -3.85
CA TYR A 595 3.39 10.61 -2.79
C TYR A 595 2.08 10.75 -2.03
N ASN A 596 2.17 11.26 -0.81
CA ASN A 596 1.00 11.58 -0.01
C ASN A 596 0.68 13.08 -0.21
N GLN A 597 -0.43 13.37 -0.89
CA GLN A 597 -0.82 14.75 -1.18
C GLN A 597 -1.08 15.58 0.09
N ASP A 598 -1.62 14.95 1.15
CA ASP A 598 -1.76 15.60 2.46
C ASP A 598 -0.39 16.04 3.01
N LEU A 599 0.63 15.18 2.93
CA LEU A 599 1.98 15.54 3.39
C LEU A 599 2.57 16.70 2.59
N LEU A 600 2.40 16.70 1.26
CA LEU A 600 2.85 17.80 0.40
C LEU A 600 2.20 19.14 0.76
N ASN A 601 0.87 19.12 0.97
CA ASN A 601 0.13 20.30 1.38
C ASN A 601 0.63 20.85 2.72
N ARG A 602 0.91 19.97 3.68
CA ARG A 602 1.45 20.35 5.00
C ARG A 602 2.85 20.94 4.94
N LEU A 603 3.69 20.38 4.08
CA LEU A 603 5.05 20.88 3.80
C LEU A 603 5.05 22.10 2.87
N ARG A 604 3.88 22.48 2.32
CA ARG A 604 3.70 23.54 1.32
C ARG A 604 4.58 23.32 0.08
N ILE A 605 4.70 22.06 -0.33
CA ILE A 605 5.43 21.64 -1.52
C ILE A 605 4.41 21.34 -2.61
N SER A 606 4.60 21.93 -3.78
CA SER A 606 3.72 21.66 -4.92
C SER A 606 4.22 20.48 -5.75
N GLU A 607 3.29 19.74 -6.36
CA GLU A 607 3.57 18.51 -7.10
C GLU A 607 4.50 18.71 -8.30
N GLU A 608 4.46 19.87 -8.95
CA GLU A 608 5.33 20.19 -10.09
C GLU A 608 6.80 20.32 -9.69
N ARG A 609 7.09 20.53 -8.41
CA ARG A 609 8.45 20.64 -7.88
C ARG A 609 9.07 19.29 -7.57
N LEU A 610 8.28 18.22 -7.52
CA LEU A 610 8.77 16.91 -7.10
C LEU A 610 9.84 16.38 -8.06
N VAL A 611 10.83 15.68 -7.53
CA VAL A 611 11.88 15.00 -8.28
C VAL A 611 12.17 13.66 -7.66
N VAL A 612 12.37 12.63 -8.50
CA VAL A 612 12.83 11.33 -8.03
C VAL A 612 14.35 11.33 -7.99
N LEU A 613 14.91 10.91 -6.86
CA LEU A 613 16.35 10.81 -6.64
C LEU A 613 16.73 9.35 -6.42
N ARG A 614 17.93 8.98 -6.89
CA ARG A 614 18.60 7.71 -6.54
C ARG A 614 19.92 7.98 -5.87
N LEU A 615 20.22 7.22 -4.83
CA LEU A 615 21.53 7.27 -4.19
C LEU A 615 22.52 6.40 -4.98
N GLU A 616 23.54 7.02 -5.56
CA GLU A 616 24.60 6.34 -6.29
C GLU A 616 25.96 6.73 -5.71
N GLN A 617 26.72 5.75 -5.22
CA GLN A 617 28.06 5.99 -4.66
C GLN A 617 28.07 7.09 -3.56
N GLY A 618 26.99 7.16 -2.78
CA GLY A 618 26.83 8.15 -1.72
C GLY A 618 26.42 9.55 -2.19
N VAL A 619 26.01 9.71 -3.45
CA VAL A 619 25.53 10.98 -4.01
C VAL A 619 24.12 10.82 -4.55
N TRP A 620 23.24 11.77 -4.20
CA TRP A 620 21.88 11.82 -4.75
C TRP A 620 21.91 12.32 -6.19
N LYS A 621 21.35 11.53 -7.11
CA LYS A 621 21.21 11.89 -8.52
C LYS A 621 19.74 11.95 -8.92
N PRO A 622 19.29 13.02 -9.61
CA PRO A 622 17.97 13.05 -10.21
C PRO A 622 17.83 11.94 -11.25
N ILE A 623 16.74 11.20 -11.17
CA ILE A 623 16.33 10.26 -12.22
C ILE A 623 15.35 10.97 -13.13
N GLN A 624 15.48 10.75 -14.43
CA GLN A 624 14.53 11.25 -15.41
C GLN A 624 13.13 10.66 -15.15
N THR A 625 12.19 11.53 -14.81
CA THR A 625 10.77 11.21 -14.80
C THR A 625 10.32 10.87 -16.22
N ARG A 626 9.68 9.72 -16.39
CA ARG A 626 8.99 9.37 -17.63
C ARG A 626 7.59 9.97 -17.68
N GLN A 627 6.88 9.89 -16.56
CA GLN A 627 5.47 10.25 -16.51
C GLN A 627 5.04 10.65 -15.10
N ARG A 628 3.96 11.41 -14.99
CA ARG A 628 3.25 11.71 -13.74
C ARG A 628 1.79 11.36 -13.85
N GLY A 629 1.21 10.91 -12.74
CA GLY A 629 -0.22 10.74 -12.57
C GLY A 629 -0.70 11.58 -11.39
N ALA A 630 -0.96 12.87 -11.60
CA ALA A 630 -1.40 13.77 -10.53
C ALA A 630 -2.73 13.32 -9.89
N ALA A 631 -3.66 12.80 -10.69
CA ALA A 631 -4.93 12.26 -10.17
C ALA A 631 -4.79 10.94 -9.37
N LEU A 632 -3.60 10.34 -9.37
CA LEU A 632 -3.31 9.05 -8.75
C LEU A 632 -2.11 9.15 -7.80
N ASP A 633 -1.61 10.37 -7.58
CA ASP A 633 -0.49 10.75 -6.73
C ASP A 633 0.79 9.92 -6.95
N TRP A 634 1.33 9.87 -8.18
CA TRP A 634 2.60 9.18 -8.46
C TRP A 634 3.48 9.78 -9.57
N ILE A 635 4.77 9.42 -9.53
CA ILE A 635 5.81 9.75 -10.52
C ILE A 635 6.46 8.47 -11.05
N ALA A 636 6.34 8.18 -12.34
CA ALA A 636 7.01 7.05 -12.98
C ALA A 636 8.41 7.43 -13.47
N ILE A 637 9.35 6.53 -13.26
CA ILE A 637 10.72 6.59 -13.78
C ILE A 637 10.99 5.41 -14.71
N GLY A 638 11.97 5.60 -15.60
CA GLY A 638 12.36 4.54 -16.53
C GLY A 638 12.98 3.32 -15.84
N PRO A 639 13.19 2.23 -16.60
CA PRO A 639 13.78 1.00 -16.09
C PRO A 639 15.09 1.23 -15.33
N GLN A 640 15.17 0.69 -14.11
CA GLN A 640 16.31 0.76 -13.22
C GLN A 640 16.96 -0.61 -13.08
N ALA A 641 18.28 -0.67 -13.31
CA ALA A 641 19.08 -1.85 -12.96
C ALA A 641 19.45 -1.81 -11.48
N PHE A 642 19.28 -2.92 -10.76
CA PHE A 642 19.58 -3.04 -9.32
C PHE A 642 20.94 -3.68 -9.03
N ASN A 643 21.53 -4.39 -10.01
CA ASN A 643 22.90 -4.91 -9.96
C ASN A 643 23.27 -5.67 -8.68
N GLY A 644 22.31 -6.31 -8.03
CA GLY A 644 22.49 -7.19 -6.88
C GLY A 644 22.61 -6.46 -5.56
N ASN A 645 22.41 -5.15 -5.54
CA ASN A 645 22.61 -4.31 -4.34
C ASN A 645 21.34 -3.55 -3.92
N GLY A 646 20.23 -3.79 -4.61
CA GLY A 646 19.04 -2.97 -4.49
C GLY A 646 19.27 -1.53 -4.98
N ALA A 647 18.34 -0.65 -4.66
CA ALA A 647 18.46 0.77 -4.91
C ALA A 647 17.79 1.56 -3.78
N THR A 648 18.47 2.63 -3.34
CA THR A 648 17.86 3.63 -2.47
C THR A 648 17.29 4.75 -3.33
N LEU A 649 15.99 5.01 -3.16
CA LEU A 649 15.23 6.03 -3.88
C LEU A 649 14.67 7.05 -2.89
N ALA A 650 14.49 8.28 -3.33
CA ALA A 650 13.82 9.29 -2.54
C ALA A 650 12.96 10.20 -3.43
N LEU A 651 11.90 10.76 -2.84
CA LEU A 651 11.23 11.93 -3.39
C LEU A 651 11.85 13.19 -2.78
N GLY A 652 12.38 14.04 -3.64
CA GLY A 652 12.83 15.39 -3.31
C GLY A 652 11.98 16.45 -4.00
N TYR A 653 12.34 17.71 -3.80
CA TYR A 653 11.70 18.84 -4.47
C TYR A 653 12.71 19.90 -4.89
N PHE A 654 12.52 20.47 -6.07
CA PHE A 654 13.36 21.56 -6.57
C PHE A 654 13.16 22.86 -5.79
N LYS A 655 14.17 23.73 -5.78
CA LYS A 655 14.16 25.04 -5.12
C LYS A 655 13.09 25.99 -5.63
#